data_AF-A0A1X7L006-F1
#
_entry.id   AF-A0A1X7L006-F1
#
_cell.length_a   1.000
_cell.length_b   1.000
_cell.length_c   1.000
_cell.angle_alpha   90.00
_cell.angle_beta   90.00
_cell.angle_gamma   90.00
#
_symmetry.space_group_name_H-M   'P 1'
#
loop_
_entity.id
_entity.type
_entity.pdbx_description
1 polymer ?
#
loop_
_entity_poly.entity_id
_entity_poly.type
_entity_poly.pdbx_seq_one_letter_code
_entity_poly.pdbx_strand_id
1 'polypeptide(L)'
;MNDILKKEKKAIIFVLLATLFLSLVFQYSAIKNIIFKVYKWQIVQPETVNGIFEMSLISAAFVVLAIFAKKSWCTAGITIISVIFLYLHGVLPAVILGLLYFEAIISLGRFSLNLRNKKERNDKYLEFFLIGFLIWCFVSIVCSLLGKGSFNDLRIVTVLLFLLSFVNGFNMPFFIHLLKKFTQFNRWEKIPSLFLLTLILIQSGKANTLLAYEFDSIWYGLRPEAVLVGNESFYDNLGMVSYVHLYPKLFELFLIPLSNLGSYSYIIIINVIFYALLIYMMILMFRKLNQKTFISLFYTSLIATIPVVSNMASTAKTDMFSTFMIILSVYFFWNWIVFLGENGNRDSSLFWFSIISMVLSLGGKPTNILYVPFVVLGLLVYMLLNKSIFQLKGILKTKQYATRYTILFTLSILVLAGVYYRTYKIVGVPIYPTFGNIWEILGFRVQYPYALKNVGETAVSLDVNGFFSRWFHLLFDPQPYGHVIMLWIGNLLFFLILSLGLLCLIETKVELRKDILVLITPLCLVGGFYATVLPNGGDSNFYLVPLILGTVGVIHHLTPYLFRIKKILFISLVLFIPVQTLLMFVSHPSWSYGMSPIKIVGENNTERSKSNLFEYNGIAKIEGYLKNSGSMDKCIGLGDDYLLNQLSCRMETVNASASDYLGNSQLFSSVEELKKFIEWSNTKYIIIPNSIPNENQSIYIILKELHSMGYIVADSKYDLIVLDRNYKANSDTTISDIQPLQGWFANEGSYNWIGKTAKARVRTGTAGLLEIKGIQPGVFDNVTIKVFADDKLITQKTVIKGEFEIKHQLDTNDDMILKIEVDKGFIPKEKGMGEDIRELSIMINSLTIS
;
A
#
# COMPACT_ATOMS: atom_id res chain seq x y z
N MET A 1 3.47 -49.02 -38.73
CA MET A 1 2.47 -48.50 -37.76
C MET A 1 2.90 -48.69 -36.30
N ASN A 2 3.35 -49.88 -35.88
CA ASN A 2 3.84 -50.13 -34.51
C ASN A 2 5.10 -49.32 -34.11
N ASP A 3 6.02 -49.04 -35.05
CA ASP A 3 7.21 -48.22 -34.75
C ASP A 3 6.91 -46.73 -34.62
N ILE A 4 5.91 -46.22 -35.36
CA ILE A 4 5.44 -44.82 -35.24
C ILE A 4 4.76 -44.63 -33.87
N LEU A 5 3.90 -45.56 -33.47
CA LEU A 5 3.26 -45.59 -32.14
C LEU A 5 4.28 -45.77 -30.98
N LYS A 6 5.39 -46.50 -31.19
CA LYS A 6 6.49 -46.61 -30.21
C LYS A 6 7.32 -45.33 -30.11
N LYS A 7 7.56 -44.64 -31.23
CA LYS A 7 8.33 -43.37 -31.28
C LYS A 7 7.57 -42.23 -30.61
N GLU A 8 6.26 -42.12 -30.85
CA GLU A 8 5.37 -41.17 -30.16
C GLU A 8 5.32 -41.44 -28.64
N LYS A 9 5.21 -42.71 -28.21
CA LYS A 9 5.22 -43.05 -26.78
C LYS A 9 6.55 -42.68 -26.09
N LYS A 10 7.70 -42.87 -26.74
CA LYS A 10 9.00 -42.47 -26.19
C LYS A 10 9.13 -40.95 -26.08
N ALA A 11 8.68 -40.21 -27.09
CA ALA A 11 8.68 -38.74 -27.08
C ALA A 11 7.80 -38.18 -25.94
N ILE A 12 6.61 -38.75 -25.73
CA ILE A 12 5.71 -38.37 -24.64
C ILE A 12 6.35 -38.62 -23.26
N ILE A 13 6.99 -39.78 -23.06
CA ILE A 13 7.69 -40.10 -21.80
C ILE A 13 8.87 -39.14 -21.57
N PHE A 14 9.62 -38.80 -22.61
CA PHE A 14 10.72 -37.84 -22.51
C PHE A 14 10.22 -36.47 -22.08
N VAL A 15 9.17 -35.94 -22.73
CA VAL A 15 8.57 -34.65 -22.33
C VAL A 15 8.02 -34.69 -20.91
N LEU A 16 7.44 -35.82 -20.47
CA LEU A 16 7.00 -35.97 -19.08
C LEU A 16 8.15 -35.88 -18.08
N LEU A 17 9.25 -36.62 -18.31
CA LEU A 17 10.42 -36.55 -17.44
C LEU A 17 11.07 -35.17 -17.47
N ALA A 18 11.11 -34.53 -18.65
CA ALA A 18 11.58 -33.16 -18.79
C ALA A 18 10.71 -32.17 -18.00
N THR A 19 9.37 -32.27 -18.04
CA THR A 19 8.49 -31.40 -17.25
C THR A 19 8.63 -31.61 -15.75
N LEU A 20 8.82 -32.86 -15.29
CA LEU A 20 9.10 -33.15 -13.88
C LEU A 20 10.45 -32.56 -13.45
N PHE A 21 11.50 -32.80 -14.23
CA PHE A 21 12.83 -32.24 -13.97
C PHE A 21 12.79 -30.70 -13.94
N LEU A 22 12.10 -30.09 -14.91
CA LEU A 22 11.92 -28.64 -14.98
C LEU A 22 11.21 -28.09 -13.73
N SER A 23 10.19 -28.80 -13.22
CA SER A 23 9.51 -28.38 -11.98
C SER A 23 10.43 -28.35 -10.76
N LEU A 24 11.34 -29.33 -10.65
CA LEU A 24 12.35 -29.38 -9.58
C LEU A 24 13.37 -28.24 -9.74
N VAL A 25 13.84 -27.97 -10.96
CA VAL A 25 14.77 -26.86 -11.25
C VAL A 25 14.15 -25.50 -10.91
N PHE A 26 12.88 -25.30 -11.24
CA PHE A 26 12.16 -24.05 -10.93
C PHE A 26 12.01 -23.84 -9.43
N GLN A 27 11.72 -24.91 -8.68
CA GLN A 27 11.61 -24.83 -7.23
C GLN A 27 12.94 -24.67 -6.53
N TYR A 28 14.03 -25.21 -7.09
CA TYR A 28 15.37 -25.04 -6.54
C TYR A 28 15.74 -23.56 -6.36
N SER A 29 15.39 -22.70 -7.33
CA SER A 29 15.64 -21.25 -7.21
C SER A 29 14.86 -20.63 -6.05
N ALA A 30 13.56 -20.94 -5.92
CA ALA A 30 12.73 -20.45 -4.82
C ALA A 30 13.22 -20.96 -3.45
N ILE A 31 13.57 -22.24 -3.35
CA ILE A 31 14.12 -22.86 -2.13
C ILE A 31 15.48 -22.22 -1.77
N LYS A 32 16.34 -21.99 -2.76
CA LYS A 32 17.62 -21.28 -2.56
C LYS A 32 17.41 -19.89 -1.99
N ASN A 33 16.40 -19.16 -2.49
CA ASN A 33 16.04 -17.84 -1.98
C ASN A 33 15.55 -17.88 -0.53
N ILE A 34 14.80 -18.93 -0.16
CA ILE A 34 14.32 -19.13 1.21
C ILE A 34 15.44 -19.49 2.18
N ILE A 35 16.27 -20.48 1.83
CA ILE A 35 17.22 -21.08 2.78
C ILE A 35 18.55 -20.30 2.84
N PHE A 36 19.04 -19.81 1.71
CA PHE A 36 20.44 -19.34 1.60
C PHE A 36 20.60 -17.86 1.25
N LYS A 37 19.57 -17.21 0.70
CA LYS A 37 19.65 -15.83 0.21
C LYS A 37 18.67 -14.91 0.95
N VAL A 38 17.70 -14.38 0.20
CA VAL A 38 16.89 -13.20 0.55
C VAL A 38 16.03 -13.40 1.79
N TYR A 39 15.44 -14.59 1.96
CA TYR A 39 14.50 -14.85 3.06
C TYR A 39 15.10 -15.67 4.20
N LYS A 40 16.44 -15.86 4.22
CA LYS A 40 17.13 -16.68 5.22
C LYS A 40 16.87 -16.20 6.64
N TRP A 41 16.78 -14.88 6.84
CA TRP A 41 16.53 -14.33 8.16
C TRP A 41 15.05 -14.47 8.55
N GLN A 42 14.12 -14.27 7.62
CA GLN A 42 12.67 -14.30 7.85
C GLN A 42 12.17 -15.72 8.18
N ILE A 43 12.74 -16.77 7.57
CA ILE A 43 12.31 -18.16 7.77
C ILE A 43 12.58 -18.69 9.19
N VAL A 44 13.60 -18.17 9.87
CA VAL A 44 13.98 -18.60 11.22
C VAL A 44 13.28 -17.79 12.33
N GLN A 45 12.49 -16.77 11.96
CA GLN A 45 11.82 -15.93 12.95
C GLN A 45 10.70 -16.69 13.66
N PRO A 46 10.51 -16.49 14.98
CA PRO A 46 9.47 -17.16 15.75
C PRO A 46 8.07 -17.00 15.16
N GLU A 47 7.72 -15.83 14.66
CA GLU A 47 6.43 -15.51 14.04
C GLU A 47 6.17 -16.36 12.79
N THR A 48 7.22 -16.64 12.01
CA THR A 48 7.16 -17.49 10.82
C THR A 48 7.02 -18.95 11.22
N VAL A 49 7.88 -19.43 12.14
CA VAL A 49 7.91 -20.83 12.57
C VAL A 49 6.60 -21.21 13.28
N ASN A 50 6.17 -20.38 14.23
CA ASN A 50 4.91 -20.58 14.96
C ASN A 50 3.72 -20.50 14.01
N GLY A 51 3.71 -19.55 13.07
CA GLY A 51 2.64 -19.42 12.10
C GLY A 51 2.54 -20.64 11.16
N ILE A 52 3.67 -21.17 10.70
CA ILE A 52 3.71 -22.41 9.88
C ILE A 52 3.17 -23.59 10.71
N PHE A 53 3.60 -23.72 11.97
CA PHE A 53 3.16 -24.80 12.85
C PHE A 53 1.66 -24.73 13.14
N GLU A 54 1.15 -23.56 13.51
CA GLU A 54 -0.26 -23.31 13.78
C GLU A 54 -1.14 -23.65 12.56
N MET A 55 -0.78 -23.15 11.38
CA MET A 55 -1.58 -23.42 10.17
C MET A 55 -1.47 -24.87 9.70
N SER A 56 -0.36 -25.55 10.00
CA SER A 56 -0.22 -26.98 9.76
C SER A 56 -1.16 -27.79 10.67
N LEU A 57 -1.28 -27.42 11.95
CA LEU A 57 -2.23 -28.02 12.89
C LEU A 57 -3.68 -27.78 12.48
N ILE A 58 -4.04 -26.54 12.11
CA ILE A 58 -5.39 -26.19 11.63
C ILE A 58 -5.72 -26.97 10.37
N SER A 59 -4.80 -27.04 9.41
CA SER A 59 -4.98 -27.79 8.17
C SER A 59 -5.14 -29.29 8.44
N ALA A 60 -4.36 -29.87 9.36
CA ALA A 60 -4.50 -31.25 9.77
C ALA A 60 -5.87 -31.51 10.43
N ALA A 61 -6.31 -30.63 11.33
CA ALA A 61 -7.63 -30.71 11.97
C ALA A 61 -8.77 -30.64 10.95
N PHE A 62 -8.67 -29.73 9.97
CA PHE A 62 -9.62 -29.64 8.85
C PHE A 62 -9.68 -30.93 8.03
N VAL A 63 -8.54 -31.53 7.71
CA VAL A 63 -8.50 -32.80 6.96
C VAL A 63 -9.12 -33.93 7.78
N VAL A 64 -8.81 -34.04 9.09
CA VAL A 64 -9.42 -35.04 9.99
C VAL A 64 -10.94 -34.88 10.02
N LEU A 65 -11.46 -33.66 10.18
CA LEU A 65 -12.90 -33.39 10.14
C LEU A 65 -13.51 -33.72 8.78
N ALA A 66 -12.83 -33.41 7.68
CA ALA A 66 -13.32 -33.68 6.33
C ALA A 66 -13.43 -35.18 6.02
N ILE A 67 -12.53 -36.00 6.57
CA ILE A 67 -12.47 -37.45 6.33
C ILE A 67 -13.38 -38.22 7.29
N PHE A 68 -13.34 -37.90 8.59
CA PHE A 68 -13.95 -38.74 9.63
C PHE A 68 -15.29 -38.21 10.17
N ALA A 69 -15.55 -36.89 10.10
CA ALA A 69 -16.77 -36.34 10.67
C ALA A 69 -17.98 -36.44 9.71
N LYS A 70 -19.17 -36.64 10.28
CA LYS A 70 -20.44 -36.53 9.54
C LYS A 70 -20.61 -35.11 8.99
N LYS A 71 -21.39 -34.96 7.92
CA LYS A 71 -21.51 -33.69 7.17
C LYS A 71 -21.78 -32.45 8.03
N SER A 72 -22.75 -32.51 8.96
CA SER A 72 -23.10 -31.39 9.85
C SER A 72 -21.99 -31.06 10.86
N TRP A 73 -21.42 -32.09 11.49
CA TRP A 73 -20.33 -31.95 12.46
C TRP A 73 -19.02 -31.47 11.81
N CYS A 74 -18.76 -31.88 10.56
CA CYS A 74 -17.65 -31.39 9.76
C CYS A 74 -17.75 -29.86 9.58
N THR A 75 -18.90 -29.35 9.10
CA THR A 75 -19.08 -27.91 8.92
C THR A 75 -19.02 -27.15 10.24
N ALA A 76 -19.68 -27.64 11.29
CA ALA A 76 -19.66 -26.98 12.60
C ALA A 76 -18.23 -26.93 13.16
N GLY A 77 -17.49 -28.04 13.11
CA GLY A 77 -16.11 -28.10 13.59
C GLY A 77 -15.18 -27.15 12.84
N ILE A 78 -15.28 -27.07 11.51
CA ILE A 78 -14.48 -26.13 10.71
C ILE A 78 -14.81 -24.69 11.12
N THR A 79 -16.10 -24.33 11.20
CA THR A 79 -16.52 -22.99 11.60
C THR A 79 -16.04 -22.63 13.01
N ILE A 80 -16.14 -23.55 13.97
CA ILE A 80 -15.68 -23.33 15.35
C ILE A 80 -14.17 -23.09 15.38
N ILE A 81 -13.38 -23.94 14.71
CA ILE A 81 -11.92 -23.77 14.65
C ILE A 81 -11.54 -22.44 13.99
N SER A 82 -12.19 -22.07 12.88
CA SER A 82 -11.96 -20.77 12.23
C SER A 82 -12.32 -19.59 13.14
N VAL A 83 -13.44 -19.65 13.87
CA VAL A 83 -13.85 -18.59 14.80
C VAL A 83 -12.86 -18.46 15.96
N ILE A 84 -12.42 -19.58 16.53
CA ILE A 84 -11.40 -19.59 17.60
C ILE A 84 -10.10 -18.98 17.09
N PHE A 85 -9.64 -19.39 15.91
CA PHE A 85 -8.45 -18.81 15.28
C PHE A 85 -8.57 -17.28 15.11
N LEU A 86 -9.66 -16.82 14.51
CA LEU A 86 -9.88 -15.38 14.28
C LEU A 86 -10.00 -14.59 15.60
N TYR A 87 -10.54 -15.21 16.65
CA TYR A 87 -10.62 -14.63 17.99
C TYR A 87 -9.23 -14.50 18.62
N LEU A 88 -8.43 -15.56 18.58
CA LEU A 88 -7.07 -15.60 19.11
C LEU A 88 -6.11 -14.62 18.41
N HIS A 89 -6.37 -14.32 17.14
CA HIS A 89 -5.65 -13.30 16.39
C HIS A 89 -6.27 -11.89 16.50
N GLY A 90 -7.35 -11.70 17.26
CA GLY A 90 -7.99 -10.40 17.49
C GLY A 90 -8.65 -9.77 16.25
N VAL A 91 -8.96 -10.56 15.23
CA VAL A 91 -9.58 -10.09 13.96
C VAL A 91 -11.04 -10.45 13.81
N LEU A 92 -11.59 -11.29 14.71
CA LEU A 92 -12.96 -11.77 14.60
C LEU A 92 -14.01 -10.63 14.43
N PRO A 93 -13.98 -9.52 15.19
CA PRO A 93 -14.93 -8.43 14.99
C PRO A 93 -14.84 -7.80 13.60
N ALA A 94 -13.62 -7.60 13.09
CA ALA A 94 -13.39 -7.07 11.75
C ALA A 94 -13.90 -8.01 10.65
N VAL A 95 -13.68 -9.33 10.79
CA VAL A 95 -14.20 -10.34 9.86
C VAL A 95 -15.73 -10.36 9.86
N ILE A 96 -16.36 -10.36 11.03
CA ILE A 96 -17.83 -10.35 11.13
C ILE A 96 -18.40 -9.08 10.48
N LEU A 97 -17.85 -7.91 10.81
CA LEU A 97 -18.33 -6.65 10.25
C LEU A 97 -18.12 -6.56 8.74
N GLY A 98 -16.95 -7.01 8.25
CA GLY A 98 -16.67 -7.07 6.81
C GLY A 98 -17.62 -8.00 6.07
N LEU A 99 -17.91 -9.19 6.61
CA LEU A 99 -18.89 -10.11 6.03
C LEU A 99 -20.29 -9.49 6.01
N LEU A 100 -20.74 -8.87 7.11
CA LEU A 100 -22.03 -8.19 7.16
C LEU A 100 -22.11 -7.04 6.15
N TYR A 101 -21.03 -6.28 5.97
CA TYR A 101 -20.97 -5.20 4.99
C TYR A 101 -21.14 -5.73 3.56
N PHE A 102 -20.44 -6.79 3.17
CA PHE A 102 -20.62 -7.40 1.84
C PHE A 102 -22.01 -8.00 1.64
N GLU A 103 -22.56 -8.66 2.67
CA GLU A 103 -23.94 -9.18 2.61
C GLU A 103 -24.95 -8.04 2.46
N ALA A 104 -24.71 -6.89 3.09
CA ALA A 104 -25.55 -5.70 2.92
C ALA A 104 -25.52 -5.19 1.48
N ILE A 105 -24.33 -5.08 0.88
CA ILE A 105 -24.17 -4.68 -0.52
C ILE A 105 -24.83 -5.67 -1.48
N ILE A 106 -24.64 -6.98 -1.29
CA ILE A 106 -25.30 -8.01 -2.08
C ILE A 106 -26.82 -7.94 -1.93
N SER A 107 -27.32 -7.74 -0.71
CA SER A 107 -28.76 -7.61 -0.43
C SER A 107 -29.35 -6.40 -1.16
N LEU A 108 -28.66 -5.25 -1.16
CA LEU A 108 -29.05 -4.04 -1.88
C LEU A 108 -29.16 -4.25 -3.40
N GLY A 109 -28.18 -4.93 -4.02
CA GLY A 109 -28.24 -5.20 -5.45
C GLY A 109 -29.33 -6.21 -5.82
N ARG A 110 -29.59 -7.18 -4.94
CA ARG A 110 -30.68 -8.15 -5.11
C ARG A 110 -32.06 -7.48 -5.01
N PHE A 111 -32.23 -6.58 -4.04
CA PHE A 111 -33.43 -5.76 -3.88
C PHE A 111 -33.73 -4.98 -5.18
N SER A 112 -32.69 -4.44 -5.80
CA SER A 112 -32.79 -3.60 -7.00
C SER A 112 -33.16 -4.36 -8.28
N LEU A 113 -32.74 -5.63 -8.43
CA LEU A 113 -32.97 -6.38 -9.68
C LEU A 113 -34.36 -7.08 -9.72
N ASN A 114 -35.08 -7.13 -8.60
CA ASN A 114 -36.45 -7.66 -8.43
C ASN A 114 -36.81 -8.85 -9.35
N LEU A 115 -36.00 -9.92 -9.30
CA LEU A 115 -36.18 -11.13 -10.12
C LEU A 115 -37.43 -11.91 -9.67
N ARG A 116 -38.32 -12.31 -10.60
CA ARG A 116 -39.54 -13.08 -10.28
C ARG A 116 -39.28 -14.55 -9.91
N ASN A 117 -38.20 -15.17 -10.39
CA ASN A 117 -37.90 -16.61 -10.20
C ASN A 117 -36.94 -16.89 -9.02
N LYS A 118 -37.33 -17.79 -8.09
CA LYS A 118 -36.49 -18.21 -6.94
C LYS A 118 -35.21 -18.97 -7.34
N LYS A 119 -35.21 -19.75 -8.43
CA LYS A 119 -34.01 -20.46 -8.93
C LYS A 119 -32.98 -19.49 -9.54
N GLU A 120 -33.42 -18.53 -10.34
CA GLU A 120 -32.55 -17.49 -10.93
C GLU A 120 -31.93 -16.57 -9.86
N ARG A 121 -32.59 -16.41 -8.71
CA ARG A 121 -32.07 -15.63 -7.59
C ARG A 121 -30.87 -16.27 -6.91
N ASN A 122 -30.67 -17.59 -6.94
CA ASN A 122 -29.73 -18.24 -6.02
C ASN A 122 -28.29 -18.38 -6.51
N ASP A 123 -27.99 -18.05 -7.77
CA ASP A 123 -26.63 -18.17 -8.33
C ASP A 123 -26.03 -16.86 -8.87
N LYS A 124 -26.73 -15.73 -8.73
CA LYS A 124 -26.33 -14.41 -9.27
C LYS A 124 -25.70 -13.44 -8.24
N TYR A 125 -24.98 -13.99 -7.26
CA TYR A 125 -24.43 -13.18 -6.15
C TYR A 125 -23.43 -12.12 -6.59
N LEU A 126 -22.66 -12.38 -7.65
CA LEU A 126 -21.66 -11.44 -8.18
C LEU A 126 -22.33 -10.27 -8.90
N GLU A 127 -23.40 -10.54 -9.64
CA GLU A 127 -24.24 -9.52 -10.27
C GLU A 127 -24.92 -8.66 -9.21
N PHE A 128 -25.44 -9.28 -8.14
CA PHE A 128 -26.02 -8.54 -7.02
C PHE A 128 -24.98 -7.70 -6.30
N PHE A 129 -23.77 -8.23 -6.05
CA PHE A 129 -22.68 -7.44 -5.49
C PHE A 129 -22.37 -6.22 -6.36
N LEU A 130 -22.19 -6.41 -7.67
CA LEU A 130 -21.83 -5.35 -8.60
C LEU A 130 -22.88 -4.23 -8.63
N ILE A 131 -24.17 -4.59 -8.64
CA ILE A 131 -25.28 -3.62 -8.64
C ILE A 131 -25.38 -2.91 -7.30
N GLY A 132 -25.31 -3.66 -6.20
CA GLY A 132 -25.37 -3.09 -4.87
C GLY A 132 -24.23 -2.11 -4.63
N PHE A 133 -23.01 -2.50 -5.02
CA PHE A 133 -21.82 -1.65 -4.96
C PHE A 133 -22.01 -0.38 -5.78
N LEU A 134 -22.50 -0.50 -7.01
CA LEU A 134 -22.78 0.62 -7.89
C LEU A 134 -23.79 1.60 -7.28
N ILE A 135 -24.92 1.09 -6.75
CA ILE A 135 -25.97 1.92 -6.15
C ILE A 135 -25.45 2.59 -4.88
N TRP A 136 -24.76 1.85 -4.02
CA TRP A 136 -24.17 2.40 -2.81
C TRP A 136 -23.19 3.53 -3.14
N CYS A 137 -22.27 3.32 -4.09
CA CYS A 137 -21.32 4.34 -4.52
C CYS A 137 -22.01 5.59 -5.08
N PHE A 138 -23.07 5.40 -5.88
CA PHE A 138 -23.84 6.53 -6.42
C PHE A 138 -24.49 7.34 -5.30
N VAL A 139 -25.16 6.68 -4.34
CA VAL A 139 -25.79 7.37 -3.21
C VAL A 139 -24.75 8.09 -2.35
N SER A 140 -23.60 7.47 -2.08
CA SER A 140 -22.49 8.09 -1.32
C SER A 140 -21.94 9.34 -2.01
N ILE A 141 -21.80 9.31 -3.34
CA ILE A 141 -21.40 10.47 -4.15
C ILE A 141 -22.44 11.58 -4.06
N VAL A 142 -23.74 11.26 -4.22
CA VAL A 142 -24.82 12.26 -4.12
C VAL A 142 -24.86 12.87 -2.72
N CYS A 143 -24.75 12.07 -1.67
CA CYS A 143 -24.70 12.58 -0.29
C CYS A 143 -23.50 13.51 -0.07
N SER A 144 -22.35 13.15 -0.62
CA SER A 144 -21.15 13.99 -0.56
C SER A 144 -21.31 15.31 -1.32
N LEU A 145 -21.97 15.31 -2.49
CA LEU A 145 -22.28 16.54 -3.24
C LEU A 145 -23.24 17.46 -2.47
N LEU A 146 -24.10 16.90 -1.63
CA LEU A 146 -25.02 17.63 -0.76
C LEU A 146 -24.38 18.09 0.57
N GLY A 147 -23.07 17.91 0.74
CA GLY A 147 -22.36 18.26 2.00
C GLY A 147 -22.65 17.31 3.16
N LYS A 148 -23.15 16.10 2.90
CA LYS A 148 -23.41 15.04 3.89
C LYS A 148 -22.60 13.78 3.56
N GLY A 149 -21.30 13.97 3.38
CA GLY A 149 -20.35 12.94 2.99
C GLY A 149 -19.30 12.63 4.05
N SER A 150 -19.53 12.99 5.32
CA SER A 150 -18.63 12.61 6.42
C SER A 150 -18.64 11.09 6.64
N PHE A 151 -17.65 10.58 7.38
CA PHE A 151 -17.61 9.15 7.69
C PHE A 151 -18.84 8.66 8.47
N ASN A 152 -19.39 9.49 9.35
CA ASN A 152 -20.61 9.17 10.09
C ASN A 152 -21.85 9.18 9.18
N ASP A 153 -21.95 10.14 8.25
CA ASP A 153 -23.05 10.20 7.30
C ASP A 153 -23.08 8.94 6.42
N LEU A 154 -21.91 8.53 5.89
CA LEU A 154 -21.82 7.35 5.03
C LEU A 154 -22.09 6.03 5.79
N ARG A 155 -21.78 5.96 7.09
CA ARG A 155 -22.22 4.84 7.95
C ARG A 155 -23.74 4.80 8.06
N ILE A 156 -24.38 5.94 8.32
CA ILE A 156 -25.85 6.04 8.41
C ILE A 156 -26.49 5.64 7.08
N VAL A 157 -26.01 6.18 5.96
CA VAL A 157 -26.46 5.82 4.61
C VAL A 157 -26.36 4.30 4.38
N THR A 158 -25.23 3.69 4.75
CA THR A 158 -25.02 2.25 4.62
C THR A 158 -26.06 1.45 5.39
N VAL A 159 -26.32 1.80 6.65
CA VAL A 159 -27.32 1.12 7.49
C VAL A 159 -28.73 1.32 6.92
N LEU A 160 -29.08 2.53 6.48
CA LEU A 160 -30.39 2.80 5.90
C LEU A 160 -30.64 2.01 4.60
N LEU A 161 -29.66 1.96 3.70
CA LEU A 161 -29.73 1.17 2.47
C LEU A 161 -29.84 -0.33 2.76
N PHE A 162 -29.15 -0.80 3.80
CA PHE A 162 -29.26 -2.19 4.24
C PHE A 162 -30.64 -2.52 4.81
N LEU A 163 -31.19 -1.67 5.66
CA LEU A 163 -32.55 -1.85 6.19
C LEU A 163 -33.59 -1.83 5.07
N LEU A 164 -33.43 -0.93 4.08
CA LEU A 164 -34.29 -0.84 2.91
C LEU A 164 -34.28 -2.14 2.09
N SER A 165 -33.14 -2.82 1.99
CA SER A 165 -33.03 -4.03 1.17
C SER A 165 -33.85 -5.20 1.72
N PHE A 166 -34.25 -5.17 3.00
CA PHE A 166 -35.11 -6.19 3.63
C PHE A 166 -36.60 -5.97 3.42
N VAL A 167 -37.04 -4.86 2.81
CA VAL A 167 -38.47 -4.62 2.52
C VAL A 167 -39.08 -5.76 1.69
N ASN A 168 -38.29 -6.38 0.81
CA ASN A 168 -38.72 -7.52 -0.02
C ASN A 168 -38.43 -8.91 0.62
N GLY A 169 -38.15 -8.94 1.93
CA GLY A 169 -37.93 -10.15 2.74
C GLY A 169 -36.47 -10.60 2.88
N PHE A 170 -36.24 -11.50 3.84
CA PHE A 170 -34.93 -12.10 4.09
C PHE A 170 -34.61 -13.18 3.04
N ASN A 171 -33.50 -13.00 2.34
CA ASN A 171 -32.98 -13.99 1.40
C ASN A 171 -31.80 -14.74 2.00
N MET A 172 -31.42 -15.84 1.36
CA MET A 172 -30.25 -16.61 1.77
C MET A 172 -28.96 -15.77 1.59
N PRO A 173 -28.16 -15.56 2.66
CA PRO A 173 -26.87 -14.88 2.58
C PRO A 173 -25.87 -15.66 1.74
N PHE A 174 -24.93 -14.95 1.12
CA PHE A 174 -23.87 -15.52 0.29
C PHE A 174 -22.98 -16.49 1.08
N PHE A 175 -22.57 -16.12 2.29
CA PHE A 175 -21.76 -16.98 3.15
C PHE A 175 -22.45 -18.31 3.47
N ILE A 176 -23.75 -18.29 3.78
CA ILE A 176 -24.52 -19.52 4.04
C ILE A 176 -24.67 -20.34 2.74
N HIS A 177 -24.79 -19.69 1.58
CA HIS A 177 -24.78 -20.39 0.29
C HIS A 177 -23.45 -21.11 0.03
N LEU A 178 -22.31 -20.49 0.34
CA LEU A 178 -20.99 -21.12 0.24
C LEU A 178 -20.87 -22.32 1.18
N LEU A 179 -21.32 -22.19 2.43
CA LEU A 179 -21.37 -23.32 3.38
C LEU A 179 -22.23 -24.47 2.86
N LYS A 180 -23.41 -24.18 2.27
CA LYS A 180 -24.24 -25.23 1.65
C LYS A 180 -23.52 -25.90 0.48
N LYS A 181 -22.85 -25.15 -0.41
CA LYS A 181 -22.05 -25.74 -1.50
C LYS A 181 -20.92 -26.64 -0.95
N PHE A 182 -20.24 -26.21 0.10
CA PHE A 182 -19.21 -27.02 0.76
C PHE A 182 -19.76 -28.35 1.32
N THR A 183 -20.97 -28.38 1.89
CA THR A 183 -21.58 -29.63 2.37
C THR A 183 -21.87 -30.65 1.26
N GLN A 184 -22.01 -30.18 0.02
CA GLN A 184 -22.29 -31.00 -1.15
C GLN A 184 -21.01 -31.60 -1.75
N PHE A 185 -19.84 -31.04 -1.44
CA PHE A 185 -18.55 -31.55 -1.92
C PHE A 185 -18.27 -32.96 -1.38
N ASN A 186 -17.68 -33.77 -2.26
CA ASN A 186 -17.15 -35.07 -1.85
C ASN A 186 -15.87 -34.89 -1.00
N ARG A 187 -15.41 -35.95 -0.32
CA ARG A 187 -14.22 -35.90 0.54
C ARG A 187 -12.95 -35.35 -0.15
N TRP A 188 -12.78 -35.62 -1.44
CA TRP A 188 -11.62 -35.20 -2.20
C TRP A 188 -11.70 -33.75 -2.66
N GLU A 189 -12.91 -33.22 -2.89
CA GLU A 189 -13.17 -31.81 -3.18
C GLU A 189 -13.06 -30.95 -1.91
N LYS A 190 -13.41 -31.51 -0.74
CA LYS A 190 -13.27 -30.81 0.54
C LYS A 190 -11.83 -30.43 0.83
N ILE A 191 -10.85 -31.30 0.57
CA ILE A 191 -9.43 -31.06 0.87
C ILE A 191 -8.89 -29.76 0.24
N PRO A 192 -8.91 -29.55 -1.09
CA PRO A 192 -8.43 -28.32 -1.70
C PRO A 192 -9.30 -27.11 -1.32
N SER A 193 -10.61 -27.29 -1.09
CA SER A 193 -11.45 -26.18 -0.60
C SER A 193 -11.08 -25.72 0.83
N LEU A 194 -10.68 -26.65 1.71
CA LEU A 194 -10.22 -26.34 3.05
C LEU A 194 -8.82 -25.72 3.03
N PHE A 195 -7.97 -26.14 2.09
CA PHE A 195 -6.70 -25.47 1.86
C PHE A 195 -6.89 -24.00 1.43
N LEU A 196 -7.84 -23.72 0.53
CA LEU A 196 -8.19 -22.33 0.17
C LEU A 196 -8.71 -21.54 1.39
N LEU A 197 -9.49 -22.17 2.28
CA LEU A 197 -9.90 -21.54 3.54
C LEU A 197 -8.71 -21.25 4.44
N THR A 198 -7.74 -22.17 4.56
CA THR A 198 -6.47 -21.95 5.28
C THR A 198 -5.73 -20.72 4.75
N LEU A 199 -5.68 -20.51 3.43
CA LEU A 199 -5.06 -19.31 2.85
C LEU A 199 -5.77 -18.02 3.28
N ILE A 200 -7.11 -18.02 3.26
CA ILE A 200 -7.92 -16.86 3.72
C ILE A 200 -7.66 -16.59 5.21
N LEU A 201 -7.57 -17.64 6.04
CA LEU A 201 -7.26 -17.51 7.46
C LEU A 201 -5.85 -16.96 7.68
N ILE A 202 -4.84 -17.39 6.91
CA ILE A 202 -3.49 -16.82 6.97
C ILE A 202 -3.52 -15.32 6.71
N GLN A 203 -4.18 -14.89 5.63
CA GLN A 203 -4.27 -13.47 5.29
C GLN A 203 -5.08 -12.68 6.34
N SER A 204 -6.08 -13.30 6.95
CA SER A 204 -6.81 -12.71 8.08
C SER A 204 -5.93 -12.56 9.32
N GLY A 205 -5.13 -13.56 9.68
CA GLY A 205 -4.20 -13.50 10.82
C GLY A 205 -3.09 -12.46 10.63
N LYS A 206 -2.72 -12.17 9.38
CA LYS A 206 -1.80 -11.07 9.04
C LYS A 206 -2.42 -9.68 9.23
N ALA A 207 -3.75 -9.54 9.21
CA ALA A 207 -4.43 -8.23 9.19
C ALA A 207 -4.40 -7.44 10.52
N ASN A 208 -4.02 -8.04 11.65
CA ASN A 208 -4.03 -7.39 12.99
C ASN A 208 -2.65 -7.27 13.65
N THR A 209 -1.60 -7.22 12.84
CA THR A 209 -0.22 -7.21 13.33
C THR A 209 0.51 -5.91 13.03
N LEU A 210 1.68 -5.72 13.65
CA LEU A 210 2.70 -4.78 13.18
C LEU A 210 3.07 -4.98 11.69
N LEU A 211 2.79 -6.17 11.13
CA LEU A 211 2.98 -6.53 9.72
C LEU A 211 1.97 -5.81 8.80
N ALA A 212 0.79 -5.45 9.30
CA ALA A 212 -0.27 -4.73 8.59
C ALA A 212 0.06 -3.24 8.32
N TYR A 213 1.12 -2.75 8.96
CA TYR A 213 1.62 -1.39 8.82
C TYR A 213 2.58 -1.34 7.65
N GLU A 214 2.03 -1.56 6.46
CA GLU A 214 2.78 -1.32 5.25
C GLU A 214 2.77 0.19 4.94
N PHE A 215 3.90 0.66 4.41
CA PHE A 215 4.15 2.07 4.14
C PHE A 215 3.00 2.75 3.40
N ASP A 216 2.61 2.24 2.23
CA ASP A 216 1.52 2.83 1.44
C ASP A 216 0.17 2.72 2.15
N SER A 217 -0.06 1.61 2.84
CA SER A 217 -1.27 1.37 3.63
C SER A 217 -1.45 2.45 4.70
N ILE A 218 -0.42 2.79 5.48
CA ILE A 218 -0.48 3.91 6.43
C ILE A 218 -0.61 5.23 5.69
N TRP A 219 0.18 5.40 4.63
CA TRP A 219 0.31 6.66 3.95
C TRP A 219 -1.05 7.16 3.45
N TYR A 220 -1.87 6.30 2.84
CA TYR A 220 -3.18 6.72 2.33
C TYR A 220 -4.36 5.77 2.50
N GLY A 221 -4.15 4.50 2.85
CA GLY A 221 -5.22 3.48 2.87
C GLY A 221 -5.93 3.31 4.21
N LEU A 222 -5.19 3.42 5.32
CA LEU A 222 -5.64 3.08 6.67
C LEU A 222 -6.22 4.24 7.47
N ARG A 223 -6.06 5.46 6.96
CA ARG A 223 -6.52 6.71 7.60
C ARG A 223 -7.40 7.60 6.70
N PRO A 224 -8.48 7.07 6.06
CA PRO A 224 -9.38 7.88 5.22
C PRO A 224 -9.86 9.19 5.88
N GLU A 225 -10.05 9.20 7.20
CA GLU A 225 -10.43 10.38 7.99
C GLU A 225 -9.37 11.49 8.00
N ALA A 226 -8.09 11.16 7.76
CA ALA A 226 -7.01 12.14 7.70
C ALA A 226 -6.71 12.60 6.27
N VAL A 227 -6.89 11.74 5.28
CA VAL A 227 -6.37 11.96 3.92
C VAL A 227 -7.40 11.92 2.79
N LEU A 228 -8.66 11.53 3.07
CA LEU A 228 -9.68 11.35 2.04
C LEU A 228 -10.93 12.21 2.23
N VAL A 229 -11.50 12.22 3.44
CA VAL A 229 -12.79 12.86 3.76
C VAL A 229 -12.59 13.97 4.77
N GLY A 230 -13.21 15.12 4.52
CA GLY A 230 -13.22 16.23 5.47
C GLY A 230 -14.32 16.11 6.52
N ASN A 231 -14.72 17.24 7.10
CA ASN A 231 -15.80 17.27 8.08
C ASN A 231 -17.18 17.15 7.40
N GLU A 232 -17.30 17.57 6.14
CA GLU A 232 -18.57 17.67 5.44
C GLU A 232 -18.66 16.72 4.25
N SER A 233 -17.56 16.50 3.52
CA SER A 233 -17.63 15.82 2.24
C SER A 233 -16.37 15.07 1.83
N PHE A 234 -16.57 14.06 0.97
CA PHE A 234 -15.55 13.43 0.12
C PHE A 234 -14.88 14.44 -0.83
N TYR A 235 -15.54 15.57 -1.13
CA TYR A 235 -15.07 16.63 -2.02
C TYR A 235 -14.31 17.76 -1.32
N ASP A 236 -14.03 17.62 -0.03
CA ASP A 236 -13.30 18.63 0.74
C ASP A 236 -11.82 18.62 0.34
N ASN A 237 -11.24 19.81 0.16
CA ASN A 237 -9.80 19.95 -0.03
C ASN A 237 -9.12 19.90 1.34
N LEU A 238 -8.30 18.88 1.56
CA LEU A 238 -7.61 18.65 2.84
C LEU A 238 -6.21 19.29 2.89
N GLY A 239 -5.84 20.08 1.88
CA GLY A 239 -4.53 20.72 1.78
C GLY A 239 -3.41 19.70 1.51
N MET A 240 -3.70 18.63 0.77
CA MET A 240 -2.75 17.56 0.42
C MET A 240 -2.21 17.76 -1.00
N VAL A 241 -0.90 17.59 -1.20
CA VAL A 241 -0.22 17.79 -2.50
C VAL A 241 0.22 16.47 -3.12
N SER A 242 0.60 15.49 -2.30
CA SER A 242 1.10 14.21 -2.78
C SER A 242 0.05 13.49 -3.63
N TYR A 243 0.44 13.03 -4.83
CA TYR A 243 -0.53 12.50 -5.81
C TYR A 243 -1.29 11.28 -5.31
N VAL A 244 -0.71 10.53 -4.37
CA VAL A 244 -1.35 9.35 -3.77
C VAL A 244 -2.66 9.68 -3.06
N HIS A 245 -2.91 10.94 -2.71
CA HIS A 245 -4.17 11.41 -2.11
C HIS A 245 -5.21 11.87 -3.16
N LEU A 246 -4.80 12.00 -4.42
CA LEU A 246 -5.54 12.70 -5.47
C LEU A 246 -5.93 11.81 -6.66
N TYR A 247 -5.32 10.63 -6.81
CA TYR A 247 -5.76 9.65 -7.81
C TYR A 247 -7.23 9.23 -7.55
N PRO A 248 -7.92 8.57 -8.50
CA PRO A 248 -9.30 8.12 -8.31
C PRO A 248 -9.50 7.22 -7.07
N LYS A 249 -10.33 7.65 -6.11
CA LYS A 249 -10.51 7.01 -4.78
C LYS A 249 -11.81 6.21 -4.62
N LEU A 250 -12.27 5.48 -5.64
CA LEU A 250 -13.55 4.74 -5.54
C LEU A 250 -13.49 3.61 -4.49
N PHE A 251 -12.37 2.91 -4.42
CA PHE A 251 -12.19 1.83 -3.44
C PHE A 251 -12.13 2.37 -2.02
N GLU A 252 -11.38 3.44 -1.80
CA GLU A 252 -11.23 4.07 -0.49
C GLU A 252 -12.54 4.75 -0.05
N LEU A 253 -13.32 5.31 -1.00
CA LEU A 253 -14.69 5.75 -0.72
C LEU A 253 -15.53 4.61 -0.14
N PHE A 254 -15.45 3.41 -0.74
CA PHE A 254 -16.14 2.21 -0.27
C PHE A 254 -15.68 1.73 1.12
N LEU A 255 -14.48 2.09 1.56
CA LEU A 255 -13.93 1.73 2.87
C LEU A 255 -14.33 2.70 3.99
N ILE A 256 -14.77 3.91 3.69
CA ILE A 256 -15.07 4.96 4.69
C ILE A 256 -15.98 4.47 5.83
N PRO A 257 -17.09 3.72 5.60
CA PRO A 257 -17.94 3.28 6.70
C PRO A 257 -17.21 2.44 7.77
N LEU A 258 -16.09 1.83 7.40
CA LEU A 258 -15.28 0.95 8.23
C LEU A 258 -13.99 1.61 8.75
N SER A 259 -13.72 2.86 8.39
CA SER A 259 -12.58 3.62 8.92
C SER A 259 -12.84 4.10 10.34
N ASN A 260 -11.82 4.54 11.09
CA ASN A 260 -11.96 5.09 12.44
C ASN A 260 -12.81 4.22 13.41
N LEU A 261 -12.56 2.91 13.46
CA LEU A 261 -13.17 1.93 14.38
C LEU A 261 -12.18 1.40 15.44
N GLY A 262 -11.05 2.09 15.63
CA GLY A 262 -10.03 1.76 16.63
C GLY A 262 -8.96 0.76 16.17
N SER A 263 -9.19 -0.02 15.11
CA SER A 263 -8.20 -0.96 14.54
C SER A 263 -8.13 -0.87 13.01
N TYR A 264 -6.93 -1.01 12.46
CA TYR A 264 -6.71 -1.05 11.01
C TYR A 264 -7.21 -2.34 10.35
N SER A 265 -7.44 -3.40 11.13
CA SER A 265 -7.97 -4.66 10.60
C SER A 265 -9.34 -4.52 9.95
N TYR A 266 -10.17 -3.55 10.38
CA TYR A 266 -11.48 -3.30 9.76
C TYR A 266 -11.38 -2.92 8.28
N ILE A 267 -10.31 -2.20 7.90
CA ILE A 267 -10.06 -1.83 6.50
C ILE A 267 -9.40 -3.00 5.75
N ILE A 268 -8.37 -3.63 6.33
CA ILE A 268 -7.59 -4.67 5.64
C ILE A 268 -8.41 -5.92 5.35
N ILE A 269 -9.32 -6.30 6.25
CA ILE A 269 -10.20 -7.46 6.04
C ILE A 269 -11.05 -7.32 4.76
N ILE A 270 -11.34 -6.10 4.30
CA ILE A 270 -12.05 -5.92 3.03
C ILE A 270 -11.21 -6.41 1.85
N ASN A 271 -9.90 -6.21 1.86
CA ASN A 271 -9.02 -6.79 0.84
C ASN A 271 -8.89 -8.31 0.97
N VAL A 272 -8.91 -8.87 2.19
CA VAL A 272 -8.99 -10.32 2.41
C VAL A 272 -10.30 -10.89 1.84
N ILE A 273 -11.42 -10.18 1.96
CA ILE A 273 -12.69 -10.58 1.34
C ILE A 273 -12.60 -10.50 -0.19
N PHE A 274 -11.98 -9.45 -0.76
CA PHE A 274 -11.75 -9.41 -2.22
C PHE A 274 -10.85 -10.56 -2.70
N TYR A 275 -9.85 -10.99 -1.91
CA TYR A 275 -9.07 -12.19 -2.20
C TYR A 275 -9.93 -13.47 -2.16
N ALA A 276 -10.83 -13.60 -1.18
CA ALA A 276 -11.80 -14.70 -1.14
C ALA A 276 -12.76 -14.69 -2.34
N LEU A 277 -13.20 -13.50 -2.77
CA LEU A 277 -14.01 -13.33 -3.98
C LEU A 277 -13.22 -13.67 -5.24
N LEU A 278 -11.93 -13.33 -5.33
CA LEU A 278 -11.04 -13.74 -6.42
C LEU A 278 -10.86 -15.26 -6.49
N ILE A 279 -10.70 -15.92 -5.33
CA ILE A 279 -10.70 -17.39 -5.24
C ILE A 279 -12.00 -17.95 -5.80
N TYR A 280 -13.15 -17.40 -5.35
CA TYR A 280 -14.45 -17.83 -5.84
C TYR A 280 -14.61 -17.60 -7.36
N MET A 281 -14.14 -16.46 -7.87
CA MET A 281 -14.13 -16.13 -9.29
C MET A 281 -13.30 -17.11 -10.11
N MET A 282 -12.08 -17.44 -9.67
CA MET A 282 -11.23 -18.42 -10.35
C MET A 282 -11.89 -19.80 -10.41
N ILE A 283 -12.54 -20.23 -9.33
CA ILE A 283 -13.32 -21.49 -9.32
C ILE A 283 -14.42 -21.41 -10.39
N LEU A 284 -15.21 -20.33 -10.42
CA LEU A 284 -16.29 -20.15 -11.40
C LEU A 284 -15.77 -20.10 -12.85
N MET A 285 -14.64 -19.43 -13.09
CA MET A 285 -13.99 -19.38 -14.40
C MET A 285 -13.61 -20.79 -14.86
N PHE A 286 -12.91 -21.57 -14.05
CA PHE A 286 -12.55 -22.95 -14.40
C PHE A 286 -13.79 -23.83 -14.61
N ARG A 287 -14.84 -23.66 -13.80
CA ARG A 287 -16.11 -24.39 -13.98
C ARG A 287 -16.78 -24.03 -15.31
N LYS A 288 -16.72 -22.76 -15.72
CA LYS A 288 -17.24 -22.33 -17.04
C LYS A 288 -16.38 -22.85 -18.19
N LEU A 289 -15.08 -23.01 -17.99
CA LEU A 289 -14.16 -23.67 -18.92
C LEU A 289 -14.28 -25.21 -18.88
N ASN A 290 -15.46 -25.73 -18.48
CA ASN A 290 -15.83 -27.14 -18.42
C ASN A 290 -14.93 -28.04 -17.54
N GLN A 291 -14.24 -27.46 -16.55
CA GLN A 291 -13.42 -28.24 -15.61
C GLN A 291 -14.26 -28.86 -14.49
N LYS A 292 -13.87 -30.05 -14.02
CA LYS A 292 -14.50 -30.70 -12.86
C LYS A 292 -14.21 -29.91 -11.57
N THR A 293 -15.11 -29.98 -10.59
CA THR A 293 -15.02 -29.20 -9.34
C THR A 293 -13.68 -29.38 -8.62
N PHE A 294 -13.22 -30.62 -8.42
CA PHE A 294 -11.92 -30.90 -7.82
C PHE A 294 -10.76 -30.19 -8.54
N ILE A 295 -10.78 -30.20 -9.87
CA ILE A 295 -9.75 -29.62 -10.71
C ILE A 295 -9.77 -28.09 -10.60
N SER A 296 -10.96 -27.50 -10.65
CA SER A 296 -11.16 -26.06 -10.45
C SER A 296 -10.61 -25.61 -9.09
N LEU A 297 -10.89 -26.36 -8.02
CA LEU A 297 -10.37 -26.08 -6.67
C LEU A 297 -8.84 -26.22 -6.60
N PHE A 298 -8.28 -27.26 -7.21
CA PHE A 298 -6.84 -27.50 -7.25
C PHE A 298 -6.09 -26.40 -8.01
N TYR A 299 -6.51 -26.04 -9.22
CA TYR A 299 -5.87 -24.97 -9.99
C TYR A 299 -6.04 -23.61 -9.33
N THR A 300 -7.19 -23.36 -8.72
CA THR A 300 -7.38 -22.15 -7.91
C THR A 300 -6.39 -22.12 -6.75
N SER A 301 -6.14 -23.27 -6.10
CA SER A 301 -5.15 -23.36 -5.01
C SER A 301 -3.75 -22.98 -5.48
N LEU A 302 -3.32 -23.44 -6.66
CA LEU A 302 -2.02 -23.10 -7.24
C LEU A 302 -1.84 -21.59 -7.52
N ILE A 303 -2.89 -20.93 -8.00
CA ILE A 303 -2.84 -19.50 -8.32
C ILE A 303 -2.94 -18.68 -7.02
N ALA A 304 -3.81 -19.10 -6.11
CA ALA A 304 -4.04 -18.42 -4.84
C ALA A 304 -2.83 -18.45 -3.91
N THR A 305 -1.93 -19.44 -4.04
CA THR A 305 -0.67 -19.50 -3.26
C THR A 305 0.44 -18.62 -3.80
N ILE A 306 0.33 -18.08 -5.02
CA ILE A 306 1.40 -17.22 -5.57
C ILE A 306 1.57 -15.99 -4.66
N PRO A 307 2.79 -15.67 -4.17
CA PRO A 307 2.99 -14.65 -3.13
C PRO A 307 2.40 -13.28 -3.47
N VAL A 308 2.56 -12.81 -4.71
CA VAL A 308 1.95 -11.53 -5.14
C VAL A 308 0.41 -11.56 -5.04
N VAL A 309 -0.22 -12.70 -5.31
CA VAL A 309 -1.69 -12.86 -5.28
C VAL A 309 -2.18 -12.99 -3.83
N SER A 310 -1.48 -13.72 -2.98
CA SER A 310 -1.88 -13.92 -1.59
C SER A 310 -1.55 -12.74 -0.68
N ASN A 311 -0.29 -12.30 -0.62
CA ASN A 311 0.17 -11.28 0.35
C ASN A 311 -0.33 -9.87 0.04
N MET A 312 -0.80 -9.60 -1.17
CA MET A 312 -1.47 -8.34 -1.47
C MET A 312 -2.85 -8.25 -0.77
N ALA A 313 -3.44 -9.38 -0.35
CA ALA A 313 -4.70 -9.42 0.39
C ALA A 313 -4.63 -8.81 1.80
N SER A 314 -3.46 -8.81 2.44
CA SER A 314 -3.23 -8.25 3.77
C SER A 314 -2.70 -6.81 3.75
N THR A 315 -2.91 -6.08 2.65
CA THR A 315 -2.57 -4.65 2.51
C THR A 315 -3.84 -3.80 2.45
N ALA A 316 -3.74 -2.48 2.65
CA ALA A 316 -4.85 -1.53 2.47
C ALA A 316 -4.78 -0.81 1.12
N LYS A 317 -4.39 -1.52 0.05
CA LYS A 317 -4.29 -0.99 -1.32
C LYS A 317 -5.49 -1.38 -2.17
N THR A 318 -5.76 -0.63 -3.23
CA THR A 318 -6.85 -0.93 -4.17
C THR A 318 -6.57 -2.10 -5.13
N ASP A 319 -5.40 -2.73 -5.07
CA ASP A 319 -4.94 -3.73 -6.04
C ASP A 319 -5.85 -4.96 -6.15
N MET A 320 -6.31 -5.49 -5.01
CA MET A 320 -7.23 -6.63 -4.95
C MET A 320 -8.59 -6.29 -5.55
N PHE A 321 -9.16 -5.13 -5.18
CA PHE A 321 -10.40 -4.62 -5.75
C PHE A 321 -10.31 -4.43 -7.27
N SER A 322 -9.26 -3.77 -7.75
CA SER A 322 -9.03 -3.51 -9.17
C SER A 322 -8.90 -4.81 -9.96
N THR A 323 -8.11 -5.76 -9.44
CA THR A 323 -7.92 -7.08 -10.04
C THR A 323 -9.23 -7.85 -10.12
N PHE A 324 -10.02 -7.82 -9.04
CA PHE A 324 -11.36 -8.43 -9.01
C PHE A 324 -12.27 -7.84 -10.08
N MET A 325 -12.35 -6.52 -10.23
CA MET A 325 -13.21 -5.88 -11.23
C MET A 325 -12.81 -6.22 -12.68
N ILE A 326 -11.51 -6.31 -12.98
CA ILE A 326 -11.05 -6.70 -14.33
C ILE A 326 -11.32 -8.19 -14.60
N ILE A 327 -11.04 -9.08 -13.65
CA ILE A 327 -11.32 -10.52 -13.81
C ILE A 327 -12.83 -10.78 -13.90
N LEU A 328 -13.65 -10.05 -13.13
CA LEU A 328 -15.11 -10.11 -13.19
C LEU A 328 -15.62 -9.68 -14.58
N SER A 329 -15.04 -8.63 -15.16
CA SER A 329 -15.33 -8.21 -16.54
C SER A 329 -15.02 -9.32 -17.55
N VAL A 330 -13.81 -9.89 -17.49
CA VAL A 330 -13.39 -10.97 -18.41
C VAL A 330 -14.29 -12.21 -18.25
N TYR A 331 -14.63 -12.57 -17.02
CA TYR A 331 -15.56 -13.66 -16.73
C TYR A 331 -16.94 -13.43 -17.36
N PHE A 332 -17.51 -12.23 -17.21
CA PHE A 332 -18.81 -11.92 -17.81
C PHE A 332 -18.76 -11.89 -19.34
N PHE A 333 -17.70 -11.36 -19.95
CA PHE A 333 -17.52 -11.44 -21.41
C PHE A 333 -17.39 -12.87 -21.89
N TRP A 334 -16.58 -13.69 -21.22
CA TRP A 334 -16.44 -15.10 -21.59
C TRP A 334 -17.77 -15.84 -21.47
N ASN A 335 -18.50 -15.63 -20.37
CA ASN A 335 -19.83 -16.19 -20.19
C ASN A 335 -20.81 -15.77 -21.28
N TRP A 336 -20.79 -14.49 -21.65
CA TRP A 336 -21.61 -13.95 -22.73
C TRP A 336 -21.27 -14.58 -24.08
N ILE A 337 -19.98 -14.70 -24.42
CA ILE A 337 -19.50 -15.37 -25.63
C ILE A 337 -19.99 -16.82 -25.69
N VAL A 338 -19.82 -17.58 -24.60
CA VAL A 338 -20.27 -18.98 -24.54
C VAL A 338 -21.79 -19.07 -24.69
N PHE A 339 -22.54 -18.20 -24.00
CA PHE A 339 -24.00 -18.17 -24.07
C PHE A 339 -24.52 -17.87 -25.48
N LEU A 340 -23.88 -16.95 -26.21
CA LEU A 340 -24.20 -16.65 -27.61
C LEU A 340 -24.01 -17.87 -28.52
N GLY A 341 -22.96 -18.67 -28.27
CA GLY A 341 -22.66 -19.86 -29.05
C GLY A 341 -23.64 -21.03 -28.80
N GLU A 342 -24.13 -21.20 -27.57
CA GLU A 342 -24.96 -22.35 -27.18
C GLU A 342 -26.44 -22.18 -27.52
N ASN A 343 -27.03 -21.02 -27.22
CA ASN A 343 -28.50 -20.87 -27.20
C ASN A 343 -29.05 -20.02 -28.34
N GLY A 344 -28.20 -19.39 -29.16
CA GLY A 344 -28.61 -18.38 -30.16
C GLY A 344 -29.37 -17.17 -29.58
N ASN A 345 -29.53 -17.15 -28.25
CA ASN A 345 -30.37 -16.23 -27.51
C ASN A 345 -29.52 -15.05 -27.05
N ARG A 346 -30.06 -13.83 -27.18
CA ARG A 346 -29.29 -12.58 -27.13
C ARG A 346 -29.47 -11.83 -25.81
N ASP A 347 -29.33 -12.51 -24.68
CA ASP A 347 -29.31 -11.81 -23.39
C ASP A 347 -28.02 -10.99 -23.30
N SER A 348 -28.17 -9.67 -23.34
CA SER A 348 -27.06 -8.71 -23.28
C SER A 348 -26.68 -8.35 -21.84
N SER A 349 -27.35 -8.91 -20.83
CA SER A 349 -27.07 -8.59 -19.42
C SER A 349 -25.60 -8.78 -19.04
N LEU A 350 -25.01 -9.92 -19.41
CA LEU A 350 -23.63 -10.28 -19.10
C LEU A 350 -22.64 -9.33 -19.80
N PHE A 351 -22.94 -8.92 -21.03
CA PHE A 351 -22.16 -7.92 -21.73
C PHE A 351 -22.16 -6.58 -20.97
N TRP A 352 -23.34 -6.12 -20.54
CA TRP A 352 -23.46 -4.88 -19.77
C TRP A 352 -22.77 -4.97 -18.40
N PHE A 353 -22.90 -6.08 -17.68
CA PHE A 353 -22.17 -6.28 -16.42
C PHE A 353 -20.66 -6.26 -16.61
N SER A 354 -20.16 -6.81 -17.71
CA SER A 354 -18.74 -6.72 -18.03
C SER A 354 -18.28 -5.27 -18.22
N ILE A 355 -19.03 -4.50 -19.02
CA ILE A 355 -18.73 -3.08 -19.27
C ILE A 355 -18.80 -2.26 -17.97
N ILE A 356 -19.84 -2.47 -17.15
CA ILE A 356 -19.99 -1.79 -15.86
C ILE A 356 -18.79 -2.10 -14.95
N SER A 357 -18.36 -3.35 -14.87
CA SER A 357 -17.19 -3.76 -14.09
C SER A 357 -15.90 -3.08 -14.57
N MET A 358 -15.72 -2.92 -15.90
CA MET A 358 -14.59 -2.19 -16.47
C MET A 358 -14.63 -0.70 -16.12
N VAL A 359 -15.78 -0.05 -16.26
CA VAL A 359 -15.95 1.37 -15.93
C VAL A 359 -15.62 1.63 -14.45
N LEU A 360 -16.15 0.79 -13.55
CA LEU A 360 -15.88 0.94 -12.11
C LEU A 360 -14.41 0.66 -11.77
N SER A 361 -13.73 -0.22 -12.49
CA SER A 361 -12.29 -0.45 -12.27
C SER A 361 -11.45 0.81 -12.51
N LEU A 362 -11.85 1.70 -13.44
CA LEU A 362 -11.15 2.96 -13.70
C LEU A 362 -11.22 3.93 -12.51
N GLY A 363 -12.28 3.82 -11.69
CA GLY A 363 -12.42 4.62 -10.48
C GLY A 363 -11.56 4.12 -9.31
N GLY A 364 -11.07 2.87 -9.36
CA GLY A 364 -10.27 2.27 -8.30
C GLY A 364 -8.77 2.58 -8.40
N LYS A 365 -8.18 2.37 -9.59
CA LYS A 365 -6.74 2.58 -9.80
C LYS A 365 -6.43 3.17 -11.17
N PRO A 366 -5.59 4.22 -11.27
CA PRO A 366 -5.18 4.80 -12.56
C PRO A 366 -4.59 3.78 -13.54
N THR A 367 -3.83 2.79 -13.05
CA THR A 367 -3.19 1.78 -13.89
C THR A 367 -4.18 0.94 -14.69
N ASN A 368 -5.46 0.87 -14.26
CA ASN A 368 -6.50 0.14 -14.99
C ASN A 368 -6.84 0.79 -16.34
N ILE A 369 -6.49 2.07 -16.55
CA ILE A 369 -6.56 2.73 -17.87
C ILE A 369 -5.73 1.95 -18.91
N LEU A 370 -4.72 1.19 -18.47
CA LEU A 370 -3.88 0.36 -19.35
C LEU A 370 -4.41 -1.07 -19.50
N TYR A 371 -5.24 -1.59 -18.59
CA TYR A 371 -5.83 -2.93 -18.74
C TYR A 371 -7.15 -2.90 -19.55
N VAL A 372 -8.01 -1.93 -19.29
CA VAL A 372 -9.36 -1.82 -19.88
C VAL A 372 -9.32 -1.84 -21.43
N PRO A 373 -8.50 -1.02 -22.12
CA PRO A 373 -8.40 -1.05 -23.57
C PRO A 373 -7.94 -2.41 -24.12
N PHE A 374 -7.05 -3.11 -23.41
CA PHE A 374 -6.53 -4.40 -23.86
C PHE A 374 -7.51 -5.55 -23.66
N VAL A 375 -8.41 -5.47 -22.67
CA VAL A 375 -9.57 -6.37 -22.58
C VAL A 375 -10.49 -6.16 -23.79
N VAL A 376 -10.78 -4.90 -24.16
CA VAL A 376 -11.59 -4.59 -25.34
C VAL A 376 -10.90 -5.07 -26.62
N LEU A 377 -9.60 -4.83 -26.76
CA LEU A 377 -8.81 -5.29 -27.90
C LEU A 377 -8.85 -6.82 -28.02
N GLY A 378 -8.72 -7.55 -26.91
CA GLY A 378 -8.88 -9.01 -26.88
C GLY A 378 -10.25 -9.46 -27.35
N LEU A 379 -11.31 -8.77 -26.94
CA LEU A 379 -12.67 -9.04 -27.42
C LEU A 379 -12.79 -8.80 -28.93
N LEU A 380 -12.26 -7.68 -29.43
CA LEU A 380 -12.27 -7.35 -30.86
C LEU A 380 -11.51 -8.39 -31.69
N VAL A 381 -10.31 -8.78 -31.27
CA VAL A 381 -9.51 -9.84 -31.92
C VAL A 381 -10.28 -11.16 -31.93
N TYR A 382 -10.88 -11.53 -30.80
CA TYR A 382 -11.70 -12.75 -30.70
C TYR A 382 -12.88 -12.72 -31.69
N MET A 383 -13.56 -11.58 -31.81
CA MET A 383 -14.68 -11.40 -32.74
C MET A 383 -14.25 -11.40 -34.21
N LEU A 384 -13.09 -10.82 -34.54
CA LEU A 384 -12.52 -10.85 -35.89
C LEU A 384 -12.17 -12.28 -36.33
N LEU A 385 -11.61 -13.08 -35.42
CA LEU A 385 -11.29 -14.48 -35.67
C LEU A 385 -12.55 -15.36 -35.75
N ASN A 386 -13.63 -14.98 -35.06
CA ASN A 386 -14.91 -15.69 -35.03
C ASN A 386 -16.02 -14.91 -35.76
N LYS A 387 -16.00 -14.97 -37.10
CA LYS A 387 -16.97 -14.27 -37.98
C LYS A 387 -18.45 -14.53 -37.65
N SER A 388 -18.79 -15.66 -37.02
CA SER A 388 -20.17 -15.97 -36.59
C SER A 388 -20.67 -15.04 -35.47
N ILE A 389 -19.77 -14.52 -34.63
CA ILE A 389 -20.08 -13.61 -33.51
C ILE A 389 -20.15 -12.16 -33.98
N PHE A 390 -19.55 -11.84 -35.13
CA PHE A 390 -19.54 -10.49 -35.71
C PHE A 390 -20.93 -9.98 -36.12
N GLN A 391 -21.97 -10.83 -36.13
CA GLN A 391 -23.36 -10.45 -36.37
C GLN A 391 -24.01 -9.71 -35.17
N LEU A 392 -23.32 -8.69 -34.65
CA LEU A 392 -23.65 -7.74 -33.56
C LEU A 392 -25.02 -7.05 -33.66
N LYS A 393 -25.81 -7.26 -34.72
CA LYS A 393 -27.13 -6.63 -34.94
C LYS A 393 -28.18 -7.02 -33.87
N GLY A 394 -27.81 -7.82 -32.87
CA GLY A 394 -28.68 -8.36 -31.82
C GLY A 394 -28.55 -7.76 -30.42
N ILE A 395 -27.43 -7.12 -30.06
CA ILE A 395 -27.19 -6.60 -28.68
C ILE A 395 -28.16 -5.48 -28.29
N LEU A 396 -28.62 -4.72 -29.29
CA LEU A 396 -29.51 -3.55 -29.15
C LEU A 396 -30.99 -3.86 -29.44
N LYS A 397 -31.36 -5.09 -29.82
CA LYS A 397 -32.71 -5.41 -30.33
C LYS A 397 -33.74 -5.81 -29.26
N THR A 398 -33.34 -6.13 -28.03
CA THR A 398 -34.25 -6.47 -26.92
C THR A 398 -34.65 -5.20 -26.13
N LYS A 399 -35.61 -4.44 -26.68
CA LYS A 399 -36.07 -3.14 -26.15
C LYS A 399 -36.34 -3.08 -24.64
N GLN A 400 -36.87 -4.16 -24.04
CA GLN A 400 -37.32 -4.14 -22.63
C GLN A 400 -36.21 -4.39 -21.61
N TYR A 401 -35.17 -5.14 -21.96
CA TYR A 401 -34.01 -5.40 -21.08
C TYR A 401 -32.88 -4.40 -21.32
N ALA A 402 -32.75 -3.87 -22.54
CA ALA A 402 -31.77 -2.84 -22.86
C ALA A 402 -31.91 -1.61 -21.94
N THR A 403 -33.14 -1.13 -21.69
CA THR A 403 -33.38 0.07 -20.86
C THR A 403 -32.90 -0.06 -19.42
N ARG A 404 -33.03 -1.24 -18.79
CA ARG A 404 -32.56 -1.44 -17.41
C ARG A 404 -31.04 -1.43 -17.31
N TYR A 405 -30.36 -2.13 -18.21
CA TYR A 405 -28.91 -2.22 -18.19
C TYR A 405 -28.24 -0.94 -18.69
N THR A 406 -28.89 -0.17 -19.58
CA THR A 406 -28.41 1.17 -19.94
C THR A 406 -28.51 2.13 -18.76
N ILE A 407 -29.56 2.06 -17.92
CA ILE A 407 -29.63 2.84 -16.68
C ILE A 407 -28.46 2.49 -15.75
N LEU A 408 -28.18 1.20 -15.52
CA LEU A 408 -27.06 0.77 -14.69
C LEU A 408 -25.71 1.22 -15.28
N PHE A 409 -25.55 1.16 -16.60
CA PHE A 409 -24.36 1.66 -17.26
C PHE A 409 -24.21 3.18 -17.09
N THR A 410 -25.26 3.96 -17.34
CA THR A 410 -25.27 5.41 -17.10
C THR A 410 -24.93 5.72 -15.65
N LEU A 411 -25.49 4.97 -14.70
CA LEU A 411 -25.17 5.10 -13.28
C LEU A 411 -23.68 4.84 -13.00
N SER A 412 -23.07 3.84 -13.64
CA SER A 412 -21.63 3.57 -13.51
C SER A 412 -20.75 4.71 -14.03
N ILE A 413 -21.19 5.37 -15.11
CA ILE A 413 -20.52 6.56 -15.66
C ILE A 413 -20.68 7.75 -14.70
N LEU A 414 -21.85 7.94 -14.10
CA LEU A 414 -22.07 8.98 -13.09
C LEU A 414 -21.22 8.76 -11.85
N VAL A 415 -21.07 7.51 -11.39
CA VAL A 415 -20.15 7.17 -10.29
C VAL A 415 -18.71 7.50 -10.65
N LEU A 416 -18.24 7.07 -11.82
CA LEU A 416 -16.89 7.39 -12.29
C LEU A 416 -16.66 8.90 -12.40
N ALA A 417 -17.63 9.61 -12.98
CA ALA A 417 -17.61 11.06 -13.11
C ALA A 417 -17.57 11.75 -11.74
N GLY A 418 -18.34 11.26 -10.76
CA GLY A 418 -18.33 11.77 -9.39
C GLY A 418 -16.96 11.58 -8.70
N VAL A 419 -16.27 10.46 -8.94
CA VAL A 419 -14.91 10.24 -8.44
C VAL A 419 -13.90 11.17 -9.12
N TYR A 420 -13.94 11.29 -10.45
CA TYR A 420 -13.02 12.18 -11.18
C TYR A 420 -13.31 13.66 -10.92
N TYR A 421 -14.57 14.00 -10.65
CA TYR A 421 -14.96 15.35 -10.26
C TYR A 421 -14.29 15.77 -8.94
N ARG A 422 -14.00 14.84 -8.03
CA ARG A 422 -13.20 15.16 -6.83
C ARG A 422 -11.81 15.65 -7.21
N THR A 423 -11.10 14.89 -8.04
CA THR A 423 -9.77 15.27 -8.50
C THR A 423 -9.82 16.59 -9.28
N TYR A 424 -10.82 16.78 -10.14
CA TYR A 424 -11.02 18.02 -10.87
C TYR A 424 -11.29 19.22 -9.96
N LYS A 425 -12.16 19.08 -8.95
CA LYS A 425 -12.48 20.14 -8.00
C LYS A 425 -11.25 20.58 -7.20
N ILE A 426 -10.39 19.64 -6.82
CA ILE A 426 -9.20 19.90 -6.00
C ILE A 426 -8.02 20.39 -6.85
N VAL A 427 -7.77 19.76 -8.00
CA VAL A 427 -6.54 19.93 -8.79
C VAL A 427 -6.76 20.69 -10.09
N GLY A 428 -7.98 20.75 -10.61
CA GLY A 428 -8.30 21.35 -11.92
C GLY A 428 -8.23 20.39 -13.11
N VAL A 429 -7.84 19.12 -12.90
CA VAL A 429 -7.82 18.06 -13.93
C VAL A 429 -8.55 16.81 -13.45
N PRO A 430 -9.21 16.03 -14.34
CA PRO A 430 -9.99 14.86 -13.93
C PRO A 430 -9.14 13.69 -13.44
N ILE A 431 -7.89 13.58 -13.91
CA ILE A 431 -6.93 12.55 -13.49
C ILE A 431 -5.57 13.23 -13.24
N TYR A 432 -4.96 12.93 -12.10
CA TYR A 432 -3.67 13.47 -11.67
C TYR A 432 -2.76 12.32 -11.20
N PRO A 433 -1.42 12.36 -11.43
CA PRO A 433 -0.64 13.40 -12.11
C PRO A 433 -0.40 13.15 -13.61
N THR A 434 -0.92 12.03 -14.14
CA THR A 434 -0.65 11.56 -15.50
C THR A 434 -1.48 12.28 -16.56
N PHE A 435 -1.02 12.20 -17.81
CA PHE A 435 -1.65 12.79 -19.01
C PHE A 435 -1.58 14.32 -19.10
N GLY A 436 -0.55 14.95 -18.52
CA GLY A 436 -0.42 16.41 -18.49
C GLY A 436 -0.63 17.11 -19.84
N ASN A 437 0.17 16.75 -20.86
CA ASN A 437 0.00 17.28 -22.22
C ASN A 437 -1.42 17.10 -22.79
N ILE A 438 -2.10 15.98 -22.49
CA ILE A 438 -3.46 15.74 -22.99
C ILE A 438 -4.44 16.69 -22.30
N TRP A 439 -4.29 16.91 -21.00
CA TRP A 439 -5.14 17.83 -20.26
C TRP A 439 -4.97 19.27 -20.73
N GLU A 440 -3.73 19.70 -21.00
CA GLU A 440 -3.44 21.02 -21.55
C GLU A 440 -4.07 21.21 -22.95
N ILE A 441 -3.95 20.22 -23.84
CA ILE A 441 -4.59 20.24 -25.17
C ILE A 441 -6.12 20.35 -25.06
N LEU A 442 -6.71 19.66 -24.08
CA LEU A 442 -8.15 19.72 -23.81
C LEU A 442 -8.60 21.00 -23.11
N GLY A 443 -7.68 21.93 -22.81
CA GLY A 443 -7.96 23.23 -22.20
C GLY A 443 -8.09 23.21 -20.68
N PHE A 444 -7.74 22.11 -20.01
CA PHE A 444 -7.68 22.07 -18.56
C PHE A 444 -6.45 22.80 -18.04
N ARG A 445 -6.59 23.46 -16.87
CA ARG A 445 -5.49 24.11 -16.17
C ARG A 445 -5.38 23.58 -14.76
N VAL A 446 -4.16 23.28 -14.35
CA VAL A 446 -3.83 22.81 -13.01
C VAL A 446 -3.94 23.97 -12.04
N GLN A 447 -4.53 23.72 -10.89
CA GLN A 447 -4.61 24.68 -9.80
C GLN A 447 -3.33 24.64 -8.97
N TYR A 448 -2.94 25.78 -8.41
CA TYR A 448 -1.90 25.82 -7.38
C TYR A 448 -2.33 24.95 -6.19
N PRO A 449 -1.42 24.17 -5.56
CA PRO A 449 0.03 24.07 -5.74
C PRO A 449 0.50 22.88 -6.61
N TYR A 450 -0.38 22.32 -7.43
CA TYR A 450 -0.11 21.05 -8.12
C TYR A 450 0.72 21.25 -9.40
N ALA A 451 1.53 20.23 -9.74
CA ALA A 451 2.30 20.18 -10.98
C ALA A 451 1.94 18.94 -11.81
N LEU A 452 1.63 19.12 -13.10
CA LEU A 452 1.38 18.01 -14.02
C LEU A 452 2.67 17.30 -14.39
N LYS A 453 2.54 16.00 -14.66
CA LYS A 453 3.65 15.17 -15.13
C LYS A 453 3.32 14.62 -16.50
N ASN A 454 4.31 14.65 -17.37
CA ASN A 454 4.22 14.01 -18.67
C ASN A 454 4.58 12.53 -18.55
N VAL A 455 3.76 11.67 -19.14
CA VAL A 455 4.01 10.23 -19.21
C VAL A 455 5.22 10.04 -20.12
N GLY A 456 6.42 9.88 -19.54
CA GLY A 456 7.64 9.80 -20.35
C GLY A 456 8.98 9.77 -19.61
N GLU A 457 9.04 10.06 -18.31
CA GLU A 457 10.32 10.06 -17.57
C GLU A 457 10.78 8.70 -17.05
N THR A 458 10.06 7.62 -17.35
CA THR A 458 10.64 6.28 -17.21
C THR A 458 11.59 6.06 -18.37
N ALA A 459 12.89 6.17 -18.12
CA ALA A 459 13.92 5.79 -19.07
C ALA A 459 13.63 4.36 -19.58
N VAL A 460 13.12 4.25 -20.81
CA VAL A 460 12.87 2.98 -21.47
C VAL A 460 14.23 2.42 -21.86
N SER A 461 14.83 1.59 -21.01
CA SER A 461 16.07 0.90 -21.34
C SER A 461 15.77 -0.34 -22.17
N LEU A 462 15.94 -0.25 -23.49
CA LEU A 462 15.86 -1.38 -24.43
C LEU A 462 17.24 -2.06 -24.60
N ASP A 463 17.92 -2.34 -23.48
CA ASP A 463 19.13 -3.16 -23.51
C ASP A 463 18.76 -4.65 -23.51
N VAL A 464 19.32 -5.40 -24.46
CA VAL A 464 19.11 -6.84 -24.64
C VAL A 464 19.76 -7.64 -23.50
N ASN A 465 20.94 -7.22 -23.02
CA ASN A 465 21.59 -7.89 -21.90
C ASN A 465 20.85 -7.59 -20.59
N GLY A 466 20.46 -6.33 -20.39
CA GLY A 466 19.55 -5.92 -19.33
C GLY A 466 18.17 -6.59 -19.39
N PHE A 467 17.67 -6.97 -20.56
CA PHE A 467 16.41 -7.72 -20.71
C PHE A 467 16.50 -9.10 -20.03
N PHE A 468 17.48 -9.92 -20.39
CA PHE A 468 17.57 -11.29 -19.84
C PHE A 468 17.84 -11.27 -18.33
N SER A 469 18.69 -10.33 -17.88
CA SER A 469 18.95 -10.11 -16.46
C SER A 469 17.67 -9.75 -15.69
N ARG A 470 16.88 -8.78 -16.18
CA ARG A 470 15.61 -8.37 -15.55
C ARG A 470 14.63 -9.53 -15.46
N TRP A 471 14.38 -10.25 -16.55
CA TRP A 471 13.48 -11.40 -16.55
C TRP A 471 13.95 -12.53 -15.63
N PHE A 472 15.26 -12.78 -15.59
CA PHE A 472 15.83 -13.75 -14.66
C PHE A 472 15.57 -13.34 -13.20
N HIS A 473 15.80 -12.08 -12.85
CA HIS A 473 15.58 -11.59 -11.50
C HIS A 473 14.09 -11.56 -11.11
N LEU A 474 13.21 -11.18 -12.04
CA LEU A 474 11.77 -11.23 -11.85
C LEU A 474 11.25 -12.66 -11.61
N LEU A 475 11.75 -13.64 -12.36
CA LEU A 475 11.21 -15.01 -12.32
C LEU A 475 11.95 -15.95 -11.35
N PHE A 476 13.24 -15.77 -11.08
CA PHE A 476 14.06 -16.74 -10.35
C PHE A 476 14.86 -16.16 -9.17
N ASP A 477 15.30 -14.91 -9.24
CA ASP A 477 16.17 -14.34 -8.21
C ASP A 477 15.87 -12.85 -7.96
N PRO A 478 14.85 -12.53 -7.13
CA PRO A 478 14.42 -11.15 -6.94
C PRO A 478 15.41 -10.30 -6.12
N GLN A 479 16.54 -10.87 -5.67
CA GLN A 479 17.52 -10.24 -4.77
C GLN A 479 17.90 -8.78 -5.12
N PRO A 480 18.10 -8.39 -6.40
CA PRO A 480 18.49 -7.01 -6.72
C PRO A 480 17.36 -5.99 -6.52
N TYR A 481 16.10 -6.43 -6.45
CA TYR A 481 14.93 -5.57 -6.51
C TYR A 481 14.08 -5.70 -5.24
N GLY A 482 14.35 -4.83 -4.26
CA GLY A 482 13.63 -4.79 -2.97
C GLY A 482 12.11 -4.80 -3.09
N HIS A 483 11.56 -4.01 -4.03
CA HIS A 483 10.12 -3.92 -4.29
C HIS A 483 9.52 -5.20 -4.89
N VAL A 484 10.32 -6.00 -5.63
CA VAL A 484 9.88 -7.30 -6.18
C VAL A 484 9.97 -8.41 -5.13
N ILE A 485 11.00 -8.39 -4.26
CA ILE A 485 11.18 -9.36 -3.17
C ILE A 485 9.93 -9.44 -2.29
N MET A 486 9.38 -8.29 -1.93
CA MET A 486 8.24 -8.22 -1.01
C MET A 486 6.97 -8.90 -1.56
N LEU A 487 6.81 -8.94 -2.88
CA LEU A 487 5.64 -9.48 -3.58
C LEU A 487 6.08 -10.29 -4.80
N TRP A 488 6.84 -11.34 -4.59
CA TRP A 488 7.42 -12.04 -5.73
C TRP A 488 6.34 -12.69 -6.63
N ILE A 489 6.42 -12.43 -7.94
CA ILE A 489 5.49 -12.99 -8.94
C ILE A 489 5.65 -14.51 -9.12
N GLY A 490 6.81 -15.05 -8.72
CA GLY A 490 7.16 -16.46 -8.88
C GLY A 490 7.35 -16.89 -10.33
N ASN A 491 7.54 -18.20 -10.53
CA ASN A 491 7.86 -18.81 -11.82
C ASN A 491 6.82 -19.82 -12.33
N LEU A 492 5.66 -19.92 -11.67
CA LEU A 492 4.61 -20.88 -12.04
C LEU A 492 4.09 -20.65 -13.46
N LEU A 493 3.74 -19.41 -13.82
CA LEU A 493 3.24 -19.09 -15.15
C LEU A 493 4.27 -19.44 -16.23
N PHE A 494 5.54 -19.11 -16.00
CA PHE A 494 6.61 -19.44 -16.93
C PHE A 494 6.79 -20.95 -17.09
N PHE A 495 6.73 -21.72 -15.98
CA PHE A 495 6.73 -23.18 -16.02
C PHE A 495 5.57 -23.75 -16.85
N LEU A 496 4.36 -23.20 -16.68
CA LEU A 496 3.18 -23.62 -17.40
C LEU A 496 3.29 -23.33 -18.90
N ILE A 497 3.81 -22.15 -19.28
CA ILE A 497 4.05 -21.77 -20.68
C ILE A 497 5.06 -22.71 -21.34
N LEU A 498 6.18 -23.00 -20.67
CA LEU A 498 7.18 -23.95 -21.18
C LEU A 498 6.60 -25.36 -21.32
N SER A 499 5.81 -25.81 -20.34
CA SER A 499 5.14 -27.11 -20.38
C SER A 499 4.17 -27.21 -21.56
N LEU A 500 3.40 -26.14 -21.83
CA LEU A 500 2.51 -26.07 -22.98
C LEU A 500 3.29 -26.09 -24.29
N GLY A 501 4.38 -25.32 -24.39
CA GLY A 501 5.26 -25.31 -25.57
C GLY A 501 5.85 -26.70 -25.88
N LEU A 502 6.35 -27.41 -24.87
CA LEU A 502 6.86 -28.78 -25.02
C LEU A 502 5.79 -29.76 -25.51
N LEU A 503 4.55 -29.60 -25.06
CA LEU A 503 3.43 -30.43 -25.51
C LEU A 503 3.00 -30.10 -26.95
N CYS A 504 2.98 -28.82 -27.32
CA CYS A 504 2.72 -28.38 -28.70
C CYS A 504 3.75 -28.91 -29.71
N LEU A 505 4.99 -29.19 -29.29
CA LEU A 505 5.99 -29.82 -30.16
C LEU A 505 5.67 -31.29 -30.49
N ILE A 506 4.87 -31.95 -29.66
CA ILE A 506 4.46 -33.35 -29.85
C ILE A 506 3.14 -33.45 -30.62
N GLU A 507 2.20 -32.52 -30.41
CA GLU A 507 0.87 -32.57 -31.02
C GLU A 507 0.66 -31.48 -32.07
N THR A 508 0.12 -31.86 -33.23
CA THR A 508 -0.03 -30.98 -34.40
C THR A 508 -1.37 -30.22 -34.45
N LYS A 509 -2.27 -30.37 -33.48
CA LYS A 509 -3.62 -29.77 -33.52
C LYS A 509 -4.02 -29.08 -32.22
N VAL A 510 -3.52 -27.87 -31.99
CA VAL A 510 -4.07 -26.95 -30.98
C VAL A 510 -4.91 -25.88 -31.70
N GLU A 511 -6.23 -25.93 -31.56
CA GLU A 511 -7.12 -24.93 -32.15
C GLU A 511 -7.29 -23.73 -31.20
N LEU A 512 -6.60 -22.62 -31.51
CA LEU A 512 -6.65 -21.38 -30.70
C LEU A 512 -7.85 -20.46 -31.03
N ARG A 513 -8.52 -20.64 -32.17
CA ARG A 513 -9.46 -19.63 -32.71
C ARG A 513 -10.72 -19.39 -31.86
N LYS A 514 -11.12 -20.34 -31.00
CA LYS A 514 -12.34 -20.27 -30.17
C LYS A 514 -12.03 -20.24 -28.67
N ASP A 515 -10.82 -19.83 -28.30
CA ASP A 515 -10.32 -19.99 -26.95
C ASP A 515 -10.34 -18.68 -26.13
N ILE A 516 -10.47 -18.82 -24.81
CA ILE A 516 -10.29 -17.75 -23.84
C ILE A 516 -8.88 -17.14 -23.93
N LEU A 517 -7.87 -17.91 -24.36
CA LEU A 517 -6.51 -17.38 -24.58
C LEU A 517 -6.49 -16.19 -25.54
N VAL A 518 -7.26 -16.23 -26.63
CA VAL A 518 -7.33 -15.12 -27.58
C VAL A 518 -7.88 -13.85 -26.92
N LEU A 519 -8.89 -13.99 -26.08
CA LEU A 519 -9.51 -12.88 -25.35
C LEU A 519 -8.51 -12.22 -24.37
N ILE A 520 -7.67 -13.01 -23.71
CA ILE A 520 -6.77 -12.50 -22.66
C ILE A 520 -5.35 -12.19 -23.15
N THR A 521 -4.96 -12.63 -24.34
CA THR A 521 -3.58 -12.47 -24.85
C THR A 521 -3.13 -11.00 -24.88
N PRO A 522 -3.91 -10.05 -25.45
CA PRO A 522 -3.49 -8.65 -25.45
C PRO A 522 -3.26 -8.09 -24.04
N LEU A 523 -4.07 -8.52 -23.07
CA LEU A 523 -3.92 -8.14 -21.67
C LEU A 523 -2.66 -8.75 -21.03
N CYS A 524 -2.34 -10.00 -21.36
CA CYS A 524 -1.11 -10.65 -20.88
C CYS A 524 0.15 -9.98 -21.45
N LEU A 525 0.09 -9.47 -22.69
CA LEU A 525 1.20 -8.72 -23.30
C LEU A 525 1.51 -7.41 -22.54
N VAL A 526 0.53 -6.79 -21.88
CA VAL A 526 0.77 -5.63 -21.01
C VAL A 526 1.69 -6.01 -19.84
N GLY A 527 1.46 -7.17 -19.21
CA GLY A 527 2.36 -7.68 -18.17
C GLY A 527 3.77 -7.93 -18.70
N GLY A 528 3.88 -8.54 -19.89
CA GLY A 528 5.16 -8.71 -20.57
C GLY A 528 5.85 -7.37 -20.84
N PHE A 529 5.11 -6.37 -21.33
CA PHE A 529 5.63 -5.03 -21.57
C PHE A 529 6.24 -4.41 -20.31
N TYR A 530 5.56 -4.45 -19.17
CA TYR A 530 6.11 -3.93 -17.92
C TYR A 530 7.37 -4.66 -17.46
N ALA A 531 7.38 -5.99 -17.54
CA ALA A 531 8.58 -6.78 -17.21
C ALA A 531 9.77 -6.42 -18.11
N THR A 532 9.51 -5.95 -19.34
CA THR A 532 10.55 -5.55 -20.29
C THR A 532 10.98 -4.10 -20.21
N VAL A 533 10.06 -3.18 -19.92
CA VAL A 533 10.29 -1.75 -20.10
C VAL A 533 10.65 -1.06 -18.81
N LEU A 534 10.09 -1.46 -17.67
CA LEU A 534 10.37 -0.79 -16.41
C LEU A 534 11.80 -1.11 -15.95
N PRO A 535 12.61 -0.09 -15.63
CA PRO A 535 13.89 -0.30 -14.97
C PRO A 535 13.62 -1.02 -13.65
N ASN A 536 14.37 -2.10 -13.40
CA ASN A 536 14.20 -2.99 -12.24
C ASN A 536 12.90 -3.84 -12.21
N GLY A 537 12.13 -3.89 -13.31
CA GLY A 537 11.04 -4.84 -13.46
C GLY A 537 9.73 -4.46 -12.81
N GLY A 538 9.54 -3.19 -12.41
CA GLY A 538 8.27 -2.63 -11.95
C GLY A 538 7.72 -3.22 -10.66
N ASP A 539 6.77 -2.52 -10.04
CA ASP A 539 6.08 -3.05 -8.87
C ASP A 539 5.26 -4.30 -9.20
N SER A 540 5.25 -5.26 -8.27
CA SER A 540 4.57 -6.53 -8.48
C SER A 540 3.05 -6.39 -8.74
N ASN A 541 2.45 -5.27 -8.36
CA ASN A 541 1.03 -4.98 -8.60
C ASN A 541 0.67 -4.89 -10.10
N PHE A 542 1.61 -4.56 -10.99
CA PHE A 542 1.41 -4.52 -12.44
C PHE A 542 1.20 -5.91 -13.06
N TYR A 543 1.48 -6.97 -12.29
CA TYR A 543 1.45 -8.34 -12.78
C TYR A 543 0.23 -9.14 -12.34
N LEU A 544 -0.57 -8.67 -11.38
CA LEU A 544 -1.69 -9.44 -10.80
C LEU A 544 -2.70 -9.94 -11.83
N VAL A 545 -3.27 -9.02 -12.61
CA VAL A 545 -4.26 -9.33 -13.66
C VAL A 545 -3.68 -10.27 -14.74
N PRO A 546 -2.55 -9.93 -15.40
CA PRO A 546 -2.01 -10.80 -16.45
C PRO A 546 -1.52 -12.16 -15.90
N LEU A 547 -1.03 -12.21 -14.66
CA LEU A 547 -0.63 -13.46 -14.01
C LEU A 547 -1.83 -14.39 -13.78
N ILE A 548 -2.91 -13.90 -13.18
CA ILE A 548 -4.09 -14.73 -12.88
C ILE A 548 -4.76 -15.18 -14.18
N LEU A 549 -5.05 -14.27 -15.11
CA LEU A 549 -5.72 -14.64 -16.35
C LEU A 549 -4.82 -15.51 -17.24
N GLY A 550 -3.55 -15.17 -17.37
CA GLY A 550 -2.57 -15.94 -18.13
C GLY A 550 -2.42 -17.37 -17.60
N THR A 551 -2.35 -17.55 -16.28
CA THR A 551 -2.31 -18.90 -15.68
C THR A 551 -3.60 -19.67 -15.92
N VAL A 552 -4.78 -19.06 -15.77
CA VAL A 552 -6.07 -19.69 -16.10
C VAL A 552 -6.12 -20.17 -17.55
N GLY A 553 -5.73 -19.32 -18.50
CA GLY A 553 -5.75 -19.64 -19.92
C GLY A 553 -4.78 -20.75 -20.31
N VAL A 554 -3.53 -20.71 -19.80
CA VAL A 554 -2.55 -21.77 -20.08
C VAL A 554 -2.97 -23.09 -19.44
N ILE A 555 -3.47 -23.06 -18.20
CA ILE A 555 -3.98 -24.25 -17.52
C ILE A 555 -5.15 -24.87 -18.28
N HIS A 556 -6.08 -24.06 -18.82
CA HIS A 556 -7.21 -24.56 -19.61
C HIS A 556 -6.74 -25.47 -20.75
N HIS A 557 -5.73 -25.03 -21.51
CA HIS A 557 -5.15 -25.82 -22.59
C HIS A 557 -4.32 -27.00 -22.12
N LEU A 558 -3.65 -26.91 -20.98
CA LEU A 558 -2.91 -28.02 -20.40
C LEU A 558 -3.83 -29.11 -19.85
N THR A 559 -5.07 -28.78 -19.48
CA THR A 559 -5.95 -29.69 -18.73
C THR A 559 -6.34 -30.96 -19.50
N PRO A 560 -6.74 -30.92 -20.79
CA PRO A 560 -6.99 -32.12 -21.58
C PRO A 560 -5.80 -33.11 -21.57
N TYR A 561 -4.58 -32.57 -21.55
CA TYR A 561 -3.35 -33.34 -21.50
C TYR A 561 -3.06 -33.91 -20.10
N LEU A 562 -3.37 -33.16 -19.05
CA LEU A 562 -3.26 -33.61 -17.65
C LEU A 562 -4.04 -34.93 -17.40
N PHE A 563 -5.21 -35.10 -18.01
CA PHE A 563 -6.01 -36.33 -17.86
C PHE A 563 -5.56 -37.48 -18.76
N ARG A 564 -4.94 -37.19 -19.91
CA ARG A 564 -4.51 -38.19 -20.89
C ARG A 564 -3.08 -38.71 -20.63
N ILE A 565 -2.22 -37.92 -19.97
CA ILE A 565 -0.75 -38.09 -19.95
C ILE A 565 -0.18 -38.47 -18.54
N LYS A 566 -0.97 -39.12 -17.68
CA LYS A 566 -0.57 -39.66 -16.34
C LYS A 566 -0.22 -38.60 -15.28
N LYS A 567 -0.27 -39.08 -14.03
CA LYS A 567 0.00 -38.39 -12.74
C LYS A 567 1.21 -37.44 -12.70
N ILE A 568 2.17 -37.52 -13.63
CA ILE A 568 3.45 -36.80 -13.58
C ILE A 568 3.25 -35.29 -13.64
N LEU A 569 2.54 -34.75 -14.64
CA LEU A 569 2.32 -33.29 -14.74
C LEU A 569 1.51 -32.75 -13.54
N PHE A 570 0.57 -33.55 -13.03
CA PHE A 570 -0.15 -33.23 -11.80
C PHE A 570 0.79 -33.19 -10.58
N ILE A 571 1.69 -34.18 -10.43
CA ILE A 571 2.72 -34.21 -9.40
C ILE A 571 3.63 -32.98 -9.51
N SER A 572 4.10 -32.64 -10.72
CA SER A 572 4.93 -31.46 -10.96
C SER A 572 4.27 -30.17 -10.47
N LEU A 573 2.95 -30.03 -10.65
CA LEU A 573 2.20 -28.87 -10.16
C LEU A 573 2.01 -28.89 -8.64
N VAL A 574 1.71 -30.05 -8.05
CA VAL A 574 1.55 -30.20 -6.58
C VAL A 574 2.81 -29.73 -5.84
N LEU A 575 4.00 -29.98 -6.41
CA LEU A 575 5.28 -29.58 -5.81
C LEU A 575 5.42 -28.05 -5.62
N PHE A 576 4.70 -27.22 -6.38
CA PHE A 576 4.76 -25.76 -6.23
C PHE A 576 4.07 -25.26 -4.95
N ILE A 577 3.02 -25.96 -4.49
CA ILE A 577 2.16 -25.50 -3.39
C ILE A 577 2.97 -25.29 -2.08
N PRO A 578 3.79 -26.24 -1.60
CA PRO A 578 4.55 -26.05 -0.36
C PRO A 578 5.51 -24.87 -0.44
N VAL A 579 6.24 -24.73 -1.56
CA VAL A 579 7.24 -23.67 -1.74
C VAL A 579 6.59 -22.29 -1.81
N GLN A 580 5.49 -22.16 -2.55
CA GLN A 580 4.72 -20.92 -2.63
C GLN A 580 4.07 -20.55 -1.30
N THR A 581 3.56 -21.54 -0.56
CA THR A 581 3.01 -21.32 0.78
C THR A 581 4.09 -20.85 1.75
N LEU A 582 5.31 -21.41 1.69
CA LEU A 582 6.43 -20.92 2.50
C LEU A 582 6.81 -19.48 2.14
N LEU A 583 6.89 -19.16 0.85
CA LEU A 583 7.14 -17.79 0.38
C LEU A 583 6.09 -16.81 0.91
N MET A 584 4.82 -17.24 0.98
CA MET A 584 3.75 -16.44 1.56
C MET A 584 4.03 -16.08 3.02
N PHE A 585 4.63 -16.96 3.83
CA PHE A 585 4.99 -16.62 5.22
C PHE A 585 6.21 -15.72 5.33
N VAL A 586 7.20 -15.82 4.44
CA VAL A 586 8.47 -15.07 4.57
C VAL A 586 8.52 -13.76 3.78
N SER A 587 7.52 -13.49 2.94
CA SER A 587 7.42 -12.25 2.16
C SER A 587 6.17 -11.48 2.51
N HIS A 588 6.28 -10.15 2.50
CA HIS A 588 5.16 -9.21 2.61
C HIS A 588 5.62 -7.80 2.18
N PRO A 589 4.73 -6.96 1.63
CA PRO A 589 4.93 -5.52 1.34
C PRO A 589 5.54 -4.65 2.45
N SER A 590 5.44 -5.04 3.71
CA SER A 590 6.05 -4.30 4.84
C SER A 590 7.38 -4.91 5.31
N TRP A 591 8.01 -5.79 4.51
CA TRP A 591 9.18 -6.62 4.89
C TRP A 591 8.97 -7.56 6.07
N SER A 592 7.74 -7.63 6.50
CA SER A 592 7.28 -8.36 7.65
C SER A 592 7.10 -9.85 7.32
N TYR A 593 7.14 -10.71 8.33
CA TYR A 593 7.15 -12.16 8.16
C TYR A 593 6.21 -12.84 9.18
N GLY A 594 5.77 -14.04 8.86
CA GLY A 594 4.95 -14.87 9.74
C GLY A 594 3.50 -14.39 9.91
N MET A 595 2.93 -14.70 11.07
CA MET A 595 1.59 -14.30 11.50
C MET A 595 1.64 -13.60 12.87
N SER A 596 0.52 -13.03 13.31
CA SER A 596 0.43 -12.48 14.67
C SER A 596 0.72 -13.56 15.71
N PRO A 597 1.36 -13.21 16.83
CA PRO A 597 1.32 -14.07 18.00
C PRO A 597 -0.12 -14.25 18.49
N ILE A 598 -0.44 -15.46 18.94
CA ILE A 598 -1.72 -15.80 19.59
C ILE A 598 -1.89 -14.96 20.85
N LYS A 599 -3.07 -14.35 21.03
CA LYS A 599 -3.42 -13.60 22.24
C LYS A 599 -4.74 -14.08 22.82
N ILE A 600 -4.75 -14.30 24.13
CA ILE A 600 -5.91 -14.81 24.88
C ILE A 600 -6.87 -13.67 25.25
N VAL A 601 -6.42 -12.40 25.19
CA VAL A 601 -7.21 -11.22 25.58
C VAL A 601 -7.25 -10.22 24.42
N GLY A 602 -8.45 -9.77 24.06
CA GLY A 602 -8.76 -8.88 22.93
C GLY A 602 -8.32 -7.43 23.12
N GLU A 603 -7.08 -7.19 23.55
CA GLU A 603 -6.50 -5.85 23.59
C GLU A 603 -6.38 -5.25 22.19
N ASN A 604 -6.64 -3.94 22.07
CA ASN A 604 -6.50 -3.19 20.83
C ASN A 604 -5.01 -3.05 20.45
N ASN A 605 -4.51 -4.01 19.67
CA ASN A 605 -3.10 -4.10 19.27
C ASN A 605 -2.61 -2.82 18.57
N THR A 606 -3.49 -2.16 17.82
CA THR A 606 -3.10 -1.00 17.02
C THR A 606 -2.60 0.14 17.88
N GLU A 607 -3.35 0.48 18.92
CA GLU A 607 -3.01 1.61 19.79
C GLU A 607 -1.80 1.33 20.67
N ARG A 608 -1.66 0.11 21.21
CA ARG A 608 -0.50 -0.27 22.02
C ARG A 608 0.79 -0.27 21.20
N SER A 609 0.76 -0.86 20.00
CA SER A 609 1.91 -0.86 19.10
C SER A 609 2.30 0.55 18.67
N LYS A 610 1.30 1.39 18.34
CA LYS A 610 1.51 2.81 18.03
C LYS A 610 2.11 3.56 19.21
N SER A 611 1.60 3.34 20.43
CA SER A 611 2.14 3.96 21.67
C SER A 611 3.60 3.58 21.90
N ASN A 612 3.93 2.29 21.85
CA ASN A 612 5.30 1.81 22.01
C ASN A 612 6.24 2.36 20.94
N LEU A 613 5.78 2.41 19.68
CA LEU A 613 6.54 2.99 18.57
C LEU A 613 6.81 4.48 18.83
N PHE A 614 5.82 5.20 19.35
CA PHE A 614 5.94 6.63 19.61
C PHE A 614 6.82 6.95 20.82
N GLU A 615 6.77 6.12 21.87
CA GLU A 615 7.68 6.22 23.02
C GLU A 615 9.13 5.98 22.59
N TYR A 616 9.38 4.90 21.85
CA TYR A 616 10.73 4.56 21.38
C TYR A 616 11.35 5.63 20.48
N ASN A 617 10.54 6.23 19.60
CA ASN A 617 10.97 7.30 18.69
C ASN A 617 10.86 8.70 19.30
N GLY A 618 10.45 8.82 20.57
CA GLY A 618 10.34 10.09 21.28
C GLY A 618 9.18 10.99 20.85
N ILE A 619 8.27 10.56 19.97
CA ILE A 619 7.18 11.40 19.45
C ILE A 619 5.87 11.33 20.29
N ALA A 620 5.87 10.54 21.36
CA ALA A 620 4.68 10.33 22.20
C ALA A 620 4.07 11.62 22.78
N LYS A 621 4.91 12.60 23.18
CA LYS A 621 4.43 13.91 23.67
C LYS A 621 3.68 14.69 22.57
N ILE A 622 4.22 14.68 21.35
CA ILE A 622 3.61 15.33 20.18
C ILE A 622 2.26 14.68 19.88
N GLU A 623 2.19 13.35 19.85
CA GLU A 623 0.91 12.64 19.67
C GLU A 623 -0.10 12.98 20.77
N GLY A 624 0.35 13.03 22.04
CA GLY A 624 -0.51 13.41 23.17
C GLY A 624 -1.10 14.80 22.98
N TYR A 625 -0.30 15.78 22.55
CA TYR A 625 -0.76 17.12 22.26
C TYR A 625 -1.77 17.16 21.10
N LEU A 626 -1.45 16.50 19.97
CA LEU A 626 -2.32 16.45 18.80
C LEU A 626 -3.66 15.79 19.13
N LYS A 627 -3.65 14.66 19.86
CA LYS A 627 -4.88 14.00 20.34
C LYS A 627 -5.72 14.92 21.24
N ASN A 628 -5.08 15.62 22.17
CA ASN A 628 -5.78 16.52 23.10
C ASN A 628 -6.38 17.75 22.42
N SER A 629 -5.83 18.17 21.28
CA SER A 629 -6.38 19.28 20.50
C SER A 629 -7.77 18.98 19.93
N GLY A 630 -8.09 17.70 19.71
CA GLY A 630 -9.40 17.24 19.22
C GLY A 630 -9.72 17.61 17.76
N SER A 631 -8.87 18.37 17.08
CA SER A 631 -9.01 18.79 15.69
C SER A 631 -8.04 18.04 14.77
N MET A 632 -8.56 17.53 13.64
CA MET A 632 -7.73 16.97 12.56
C MET A 632 -7.12 18.09 11.70
N ASP A 633 -6.27 18.90 12.33
CA ASP A 633 -5.59 20.01 11.66
C ASP A 633 -4.45 19.51 10.75
N LYS A 634 -4.07 20.34 9.78
CA LYS A 634 -2.99 20.05 8.83
C LYS A 634 -1.62 20.17 9.50
N CYS A 635 -0.79 19.14 9.30
CA CYS A 635 0.60 19.06 9.71
C CYS A 635 1.52 18.90 8.51
N ILE A 636 2.68 19.56 8.54
CA ILE A 636 3.82 19.26 7.66
C ILE A 636 4.96 18.72 8.52
N GLY A 637 5.53 17.57 8.15
CA GLY A 637 6.55 16.91 8.96
C GLY A 637 7.79 16.50 8.17
N LEU A 638 8.97 16.80 8.70
CA LEU A 638 10.24 16.27 8.20
C LEU A 638 10.68 15.11 9.12
N GLY A 639 10.97 13.93 8.56
CA GLY A 639 11.38 12.78 9.36
C GLY A 639 11.05 11.45 8.69
N ASP A 640 10.91 10.40 9.50
CA ASP A 640 10.50 9.07 9.04
C ASP A 640 9.02 9.09 8.64
N ASP A 641 8.76 8.86 7.37
CA ASP A 641 7.41 8.97 6.80
C ASP A 641 6.43 7.96 7.42
N TYR A 642 6.92 6.76 7.74
CA TYR A 642 6.12 5.71 8.36
C TYR A 642 5.67 6.10 9.77
N LEU A 643 6.54 6.72 10.56
CA LEU A 643 6.27 7.22 11.90
C LEU A 643 5.30 8.41 11.86
N LEU A 644 5.63 9.44 11.09
CA LEU A 644 4.90 10.72 11.08
C LEU A 644 3.47 10.55 10.56
N ASN A 645 3.26 9.71 9.54
CA ASN A 645 1.92 9.49 8.99
C ASN A 645 0.94 8.81 9.97
N GLN A 646 1.42 8.28 11.09
CA GLN A 646 0.56 7.70 12.11
C GLN A 646 0.05 8.72 13.13
N LEU A 647 0.54 9.96 13.13
CA LEU A 647 0.11 10.98 14.09
C LEU A 647 -1.37 11.36 13.91
N SER A 648 -2.00 11.79 15.00
CA SER A 648 -3.41 12.20 15.05
C SER A 648 -3.63 13.59 14.45
N CYS A 649 -3.14 13.82 13.23
CA CYS A 649 -3.38 15.01 12.44
C CYS A 649 -3.36 14.69 10.94
N ARG A 650 -3.71 15.67 10.10
CA ARG A 650 -3.60 15.55 8.64
C ARG A 650 -2.14 15.73 8.23
N MET A 651 -1.34 14.70 8.47
CA MET A 651 0.09 14.71 8.19
C MET A 651 0.38 14.57 6.70
N GLU A 652 1.23 15.46 6.19
CA GLU A 652 1.95 15.31 4.94
C GLU A 652 3.45 15.48 5.18
N THR A 653 4.23 14.51 4.69
CA THR A 653 5.65 14.47 4.96
C THR A 653 6.41 15.21 3.87
N VAL A 654 7.48 15.90 4.27
CA VAL A 654 8.33 16.69 3.37
C VAL A 654 8.93 15.81 2.27
N ASN A 655 9.33 14.57 2.59
CA ASN A 655 9.88 13.63 1.61
C ASN A 655 8.89 13.35 0.46
N ALA A 656 7.59 13.26 0.76
CA ALA A 656 6.56 13.07 -0.25
C ALA A 656 6.19 14.38 -0.96
N SER A 657 5.95 15.46 -0.23
CA SER A 657 5.48 16.72 -0.82
C SER A 657 6.55 17.46 -1.62
N ALA A 658 7.82 17.38 -1.22
CA ALA A 658 8.95 18.03 -1.89
C ALA A 658 9.56 17.19 -3.02
N SER A 659 9.09 15.96 -3.24
CA SER A 659 9.57 15.09 -4.32
C SER A 659 8.90 15.43 -5.64
N ASP A 660 9.68 15.62 -6.71
CA ASP A 660 9.12 15.74 -8.08
C ASP A 660 8.47 14.45 -8.56
N TYR A 661 8.70 13.32 -7.91
CA TYR A 661 8.02 12.06 -8.21
C TYR A 661 6.63 11.97 -7.53
N LEU A 662 6.48 12.50 -6.32
CA LEU A 662 5.26 12.35 -5.51
C LEU A 662 4.41 13.63 -5.38
N GLY A 663 5.04 14.78 -5.19
CA GLY A 663 4.43 16.09 -4.98
C GLY A 663 4.98 17.15 -5.95
N ASN A 664 5.38 18.30 -5.41
CA ASN A 664 5.91 19.45 -6.14
C ASN A 664 7.10 20.04 -5.36
N SER A 665 8.33 19.83 -5.85
CA SER A 665 9.55 20.31 -5.18
C SER A 665 9.63 21.83 -5.08
N GLN A 666 8.99 22.57 -5.99
CA GLN A 666 9.04 24.04 -6.01
C GLN A 666 8.46 24.67 -4.74
N LEU A 667 7.57 23.96 -4.04
CA LEU A 667 6.97 24.42 -2.78
C LEU A 667 7.98 24.55 -1.64
N PHE A 668 9.11 23.86 -1.73
CA PHE A 668 10.18 23.86 -0.73
C PHE A 668 11.46 24.50 -1.27
N SER A 669 11.38 25.21 -2.40
CA SER A 669 12.54 25.86 -3.04
C SER A 669 12.99 27.14 -2.32
N SER A 670 12.06 27.84 -1.66
CA SER A 670 12.33 29.03 -0.85
C SER A 670 11.36 29.15 0.32
N VAL A 671 11.72 29.97 1.31
CA VAL A 671 10.87 30.30 2.46
C VAL A 671 9.56 30.96 2.01
N GLU A 672 9.60 31.76 0.95
CA GLU A 672 8.42 32.48 0.44
C GLU A 672 7.42 31.53 -0.21
N GLU A 673 7.88 30.57 -1.02
CA GLU A 673 7.01 29.55 -1.62
C GLU A 673 6.41 28.63 -0.54
N LEU A 674 7.21 28.28 0.46
CA LEU A 674 6.72 27.49 1.59
C LEU A 674 5.65 28.25 2.40
N LYS A 675 5.84 29.56 2.63
CA LYS A 675 4.83 30.42 3.30
C LYS A 675 3.51 30.44 2.52
N LYS A 676 3.56 30.64 1.19
CA LYS A 676 2.38 30.58 0.33
C LYS A 676 1.68 29.22 0.42
N PHE A 677 2.45 28.13 0.45
CA PHE A 677 1.91 26.80 0.57
C PHE A 677 1.26 26.54 1.94
N ILE A 678 1.90 26.97 3.04
CA ILE A 678 1.37 26.88 4.41
C ILE A 678 0.04 27.63 4.53
N GLU A 679 -0.04 28.83 3.93
CA GLU A 679 -1.26 29.63 3.91
C GLU A 679 -2.37 28.93 3.13
N TRP A 680 -2.08 28.47 1.91
CA TRP A 680 -3.04 27.75 1.07
C TRP A 680 -3.54 26.45 1.70
N SER A 681 -2.64 25.66 2.29
CA SER A 681 -2.96 24.36 2.91
C SER A 681 -3.61 24.50 4.29
N ASN A 682 -3.69 25.72 4.82
CA ASN A 682 -4.14 25.99 6.19
C ASN A 682 -3.35 25.16 7.23
N THR A 683 -2.04 25.04 7.03
CA THR A 683 -1.15 24.27 7.93
C THR A 683 -1.06 24.98 9.28
N LYS A 684 -1.29 24.21 10.36
CA LYS A 684 -1.23 24.71 11.74
C LYS A 684 0.01 24.22 12.49
N TYR A 685 0.51 23.05 12.12
CA TYR A 685 1.61 22.40 12.83
C TYR A 685 2.75 22.06 11.88
N ILE A 686 3.97 22.34 12.30
CA ILE A 686 5.19 21.89 11.63
C ILE A 686 5.96 20.98 12.60
N ILE A 687 6.43 19.83 12.11
CA ILE A 687 7.22 18.88 12.89
C ILE A 687 8.60 18.75 12.26
N ILE A 688 9.65 19.01 13.04
CA ILE A 688 11.04 19.05 12.58
C ILE A 688 11.89 18.17 13.52
N PRO A 689 12.85 17.37 13.04
CA PRO A 689 13.75 16.62 13.90
C PRO A 689 14.78 17.55 14.56
N ASN A 690 15.21 17.25 15.79
CA ASN A 690 16.17 18.12 16.50
C ASN A 690 17.60 18.00 15.94
N SER A 691 17.89 16.86 15.28
CA SER A 691 19.12 16.64 14.55
C SER A 691 18.96 16.98 13.07
N ILE A 692 19.95 17.66 12.49
CA ILE A 692 20.01 17.93 11.04
C ILE A 692 20.01 16.57 10.30
N PRO A 693 19.03 16.30 9.43
CA PRO A 693 19.00 15.06 8.66
C PRO A 693 20.12 15.06 7.60
N ASN A 694 20.61 13.86 7.26
CA ASN A 694 21.63 13.72 6.20
C ASN A 694 21.09 14.12 4.82
N GLU A 695 19.80 13.81 4.58
CA GLU A 695 19.06 14.19 3.39
C GLU A 695 18.17 15.41 3.70
N ASN A 696 17.83 16.23 2.69
CA ASN A 696 16.97 17.41 2.85
C ASN A 696 17.50 18.52 3.78
N GLN A 697 18.82 18.68 3.91
CA GLN A 697 19.45 19.73 4.74
C GLN A 697 19.01 21.15 4.36
N SER A 698 18.87 21.44 3.07
CA SER A 698 18.37 22.73 2.58
C SER A 698 16.95 23.01 3.06
N ILE A 699 16.07 22.01 2.97
CA ILE A 699 14.67 22.12 3.41
C ILE A 699 14.59 22.22 4.94
N TYR A 700 15.46 21.52 5.66
CA TYR A 700 15.58 21.64 7.11
C TYR A 700 15.88 23.09 7.55
N ILE A 701 16.82 23.77 6.87
CA ILE A 701 17.15 25.17 7.16
C ILE A 701 15.93 26.07 6.93
N ILE A 702 15.26 25.90 5.78
CA ILE A 702 14.04 26.66 5.43
C ILE A 702 12.94 26.46 6.50
N LEU A 703 12.72 25.22 6.95
CA LEU A 703 11.72 24.92 7.98
C LEU A 703 12.11 25.49 9.34
N LYS A 704 13.41 25.52 9.66
CA LYS A 704 13.91 26.08 10.93
C LYS A 704 13.78 27.61 10.98
N GLU A 705 13.90 28.30 9.84
CA GLU A 705 13.65 29.75 9.78
C GLU A 705 12.19 30.12 10.13
N LEU A 706 11.24 29.18 9.94
CA LEU A 706 9.84 29.35 10.36
C LEU A 706 9.64 29.26 11.88
N HIS A 707 10.67 28.95 12.66
CA HIS A 707 10.64 29.04 14.12
C HIS A 707 10.26 30.46 14.60
N SER A 708 10.60 31.49 13.81
CA SER A 708 10.20 32.88 14.09
C SER A 708 8.69 33.14 14.00
N MET A 709 7.91 32.24 13.38
CA MET A 709 6.47 32.40 13.11
C MET A 709 5.55 31.61 14.05
N GLY A 710 6.12 30.90 15.03
CA GLY A 710 5.36 30.03 15.91
C GLY A 710 6.04 29.82 17.26
N TYR A 711 5.47 28.94 18.08
CA TYR A 711 6.03 28.54 19.36
C TYR A 711 6.09 27.02 19.48
N ILE A 712 7.08 26.52 20.23
CA ILE A 712 7.27 25.08 20.46
C ILE A 712 6.38 24.64 21.63
N VAL A 713 5.64 23.54 21.45
CA VAL A 713 4.71 23.03 22.48
C VAL A 713 5.09 21.65 23.00
N ALA A 714 5.87 20.89 22.24
CA ALA A 714 6.42 19.62 22.68
C ALA A 714 7.84 19.48 22.14
N ASP A 715 8.78 19.29 23.06
CA ASP A 715 10.20 19.06 22.78
C ASP A 715 10.57 17.62 23.18
N SER A 716 11.16 16.91 22.21
CA SER A 716 11.69 15.55 22.35
C SER A 716 12.84 15.27 21.35
N LYS A 717 12.73 14.25 20.50
CA LYS A 717 13.60 14.10 19.30
C LYS A 717 13.12 14.94 18.13
N TYR A 718 11.89 15.45 18.22
CA TYR A 718 11.24 16.31 17.25
C TYR A 718 10.66 17.50 17.97
N ASP A 719 10.70 18.66 17.32
CA ASP A 719 10.01 19.87 17.74
C ASP A 719 8.66 19.94 17.03
N LEU A 720 7.60 20.13 17.80
CA LEU A 720 6.29 20.53 17.29
C LEU A 720 6.15 22.05 17.39
N ILE A 721 6.19 22.71 16.23
CA ILE A 721 5.98 24.15 16.08
C ILE A 721 4.51 24.40 15.76
N VAL A 722 3.85 25.18 16.61
CA VAL A 722 2.48 25.67 16.36
C VAL A 722 2.57 27.00 15.65
N LEU A 723 2.05 27.05 14.42
CA LEU A 723 1.92 28.27 13.64
C LEU A 723 0.71 29.04 14.15
N ASP A 724 0.93 30.21 14.73
CA ASP A 724 -0.13 31.09 15.17
C ASP A 724 -0.12 32.38 14.33
N ARG A 725 -1.22 32.62 13.61
CA ARG A 725 -1.39 33.77 12.71
C ARG A 725 -1.48 35.10 13.46
N ASN A 726 -1.81 35.05 14.75
CA ASN A 726 -1.87 36.21 15.65
C ASN A 726 -0.62 36.32 16.53
N TYR A 727 0.34 35.39 16.39
CA TYR A 727 1.64 35.50 17.01
C TYR A 727 2.42 36.61 16.30
N LYS A 728 2.15 37.85 16.72
CA LYS A 728 3.26 38.79 16.83
C LYS A 728 4.20 38.10 17.77
N ALA A 729 5.39 37.73 17.30
CA ALA A 729 6.50 37.49 18.21
C ALA A 729 6.42 38.64 19.22
N ASN A 730 6.11 38.33 20.49
CA ASN A 730 6.28 39.32 21.52
C ASN A 730 7.74 39.69 21.42
N SER A 731 8.01 40.85 20.83
CA SER A 731 9.31 41.49 20.78
C SER A 731 9.69 42.01 22.18
N ASP A 732 9.24 41.32 23.23
CA ASP A 732 9.36 41.65 24.65
C ASP A 732 9.83 40.44 25.47
N THR A 733 10.30 39.38 24.82
CA THR A 733 11.49 38.70 25.35
C THR A 733 12.64 39.18 24.50
N THR A 734 13.36 40.18 24.99
CA THR A 734 14.69 40.54 24.52
C THR A 734 15.52 39.26 24.45
N ILE A 735 15.58 38.66 23.26
CA ILE A 735 16.57 37.61 23.00
C ILE A 735 17.90 38.35 23.12
N SER A 736 18.65 37.99 24.14
CA SER A 736 20.06 38.28 24.23
C SER A 736 20.77 37.57 23.07
N ASP A 737 20.84 38.22 21.91
CA ASP A 737 21.53 37.66 20.77
C ASP A 737 23.03 37.68 21.05
N ILE A 738 23.65 36.49 21.06
CA ILE A 738 25.10 36.31 21.08
C ILE A 738 25.51 35.81 19.70
N GLN A 739 26.15 36.68 18.93
CA GLN A 739 26.66 36.36 17.61
C GLN A 739 28.19 36.20 17.69
N PRO A 740 28.75 34.97 17.60
CA PRO A 740 30.20 34.79 17.55
C PRO A 740 30.77 35.47 16.30
N LEU A 741 31.87 36.22 16.45
CA LEU A 741 32.51 36.96 15.37
C LEU A 741 33.83 36.31 14.92
N GLN A 742 34.77 36.12 15.86
CA GLN A 742 36.12 35.65 15.57
C GLN A 742 36.67 34.80 16.71
N GLY A 743 37.51 33.80 16.41
CA GLY A 743 38.23 33.01 17.41
C GLY A 743 37.38 31.93 18.10
N TRP A 744 36.19 31.65 17.55
CA TRP A 744 35.31 30.55 17.94
C TRP A 744 35.45 29.42 16.92
N PHE A 745 35.66 28.20 17.40
CA PHE A 745 35.81 27.00 16.59
C PHE A 745 34.76 25.96 17.03
N ALA A 746 33.85 25.59 16.13
CA ALA A 746 32.84 24.57 16.40
C ALA A 746 33.42 23.17 16.13
N ASN A 747 33.09 22.22 17.03
CA ASN A 747 33.14 20.75 16.92
C ASN A 747 33.96 20.09 18.05
N GLU A 748 33.24 19.63 19.08
CA GLU A 748 33.46 18.37 19.83
C GLU A 748 32.40 18.29 20.94
N GLY A 749 31.26 17.62 20.70
CA GLY A 749 30.14 17.56 21.66
C GLY A 749 29.39 18.90 21.81
N SER A 750 28.82 19.17 22.98
CA SER A 750 28.06 20.39 23.33
C SER A 750 28.96 21.60 23.68
N TYR A 751 30.20 21.63 23.20
CA TYR A 751 31.22 22.60 23.58
C TYR A 751 31.71 23.41 22.37
N ASN A 752 32.02 24.70 22.60
CA ASN A 752 32.69 25.55 21.63
C ASN A 752 34.14 25.79 22.06
N TRP A 753 35.10 25.39 21.23
CA TRP A 753 36.50 25.72 21.44
C TRP A 753 36.76 27.20 21.12
N ILE A 754 37.55 27.88 21.96
CA ILE A 754 38.05 29.21 21.65
C ILE A 754 39.57 29.24 21.58
N GLY A 755 40.11 30.11 20.70
CA GLY A 755 41.54 30.42 20.68
C GLY A 755 41.95 31.41 21.77
N LYS A 756 43.18 31.93 21.70
CA LYS A 756 43.69 32.94 22.64
C LYS A 756 42.87 34.21 22.70
N THR A 757 42.16 34.53 21.62
CA THR A 757 41.25 35.68 21.57
C THR A 757 39.99 35.28 20.83
N ALA A 758 38.84 35.44 21.47
CA ALA A 758 37.53 35.23 20.88
C ALA A 758 36.67 36.49 21.03
N LYS A 759 35.93 36.86 19.98
CA LYS A 759 35.03 38.01 19.96
C LYS A 759 33.61 37.57 19.64
N ALA A 760 32.63 38.11 20.35
CA ALA A 760 31.21 37.93 20.07
C ALA A 760 30.50 39.28 20.17
N ARG A 761 29.57 39.55 19.26
CA ARG A 761 28.62 40.66 19.41
C ARG A 761 27.51 40.18 20.34
N VAL A 762 27.15 41.04 21.27
CA VAL A 762 26.19 40.75 22.32
C VAL A 762 25.21 41.90 22.44
N ARG A 763 23.94 41.54 22.59
CA ARG A 763 22.89 42.47 23.02
C ARG A 763 22.48 42.14 24.45
N THR A 764 22.66 43.08 25.38
CA THR A 764 22.27 42.85 26.78
C THR A 764 20.75 43.00 26.95
N GLY A 765 20.14 42.06 27.66
CA GLY A 765 18.72 42.14 28.04
C GLY A 765 18.48 43.08 29.21
N THR A 766 17.25 43.05 29.73
CA THR A 766 16.83 43.90 30.85
C THR A 766 17.57 43.64 32.17
N ALA A 767 18.14 42.44 32.37
CA ALA A 767 18.85 42.11 33.60
C ALA A 767 20.37 42.32 33.51
N GLY A 768 20.95 42.54 32.32
CA GLY A 768 22.36 42.82 32.09
C GLY A 768 23.34 41.78 32.66
N LEU A 769 22.95 40.54 32.97
CA LEU A 769 23.85 39.59 33.62
C LEU A 769 24.58 38.72 32.60
N LEU A 770 25.91 38.84 32.53
CA LEU A 770 26.79 37.96 31.74
C LEU A 770 27.21 36.75 32.58
N GLU A 771 26.93 35.54 32.07
CA GLU A 771 27.41 34.28 32.62
C GLU A 771 28.19 33.49 31.55
N ILE A 772 29.45 33.15 31.87
CA ILE A 772 30.32 32.31 31.04
C ILE A 772 30.66 31.05 31.82
N LYS A 773 30.25 29.88 31.32
CA LYS A 773 30.65 28.56 31.84
C LYS A 773 31.51 27.84 30.82
N GLY A 774 32.59 27.25 31.28
CA GLY A 774 33.51 26.54 30.40
C GLY A 774 34.37 25.52 31.13
N ILE A 775 35.21 24.82 30.37
CA ILE A 775 36.12 23.79 30.87
C ILE A 775 37.54 24.13 30.41
N GLN A 776 38.48 24.10 31.35
CA GLN A 776 39.91 24.06 31.04
C GLN A 776 40.33 22.59 30.80
N PRO A 777 40.76 22.21 29.59
CA PRO A 777 41.01 20.81 29.19
C PRO A 777 42.22 20.15 29.88
N GLY A 778 42.91 20.85 30.79
CA GLY A 778 44.02 20.31 31.58
C GLY A 778 45.37 20.25 30.88
N VAL A 779 45.52 20.96 29.75
CA VAL A 779 46.80 21.10 29.03
C VAL A 779 47.78 22.03 29.75
N PHE A 780 47.25 22.97 30.55
CA PHE A 780 48.01 23.88 31.39
C PHE A 780 47.61 23.70 32.86
N ASP A 781 48.51 23.99 33.80
CA ASP A 781 48.22 23.95 35.25
C ASP A 781 47.23 25.04 35.67
N ASN A 782 47.40 26.25 35.11
CA ASN A 782 46.52 27.40 35.29
C ASN A 782 46.41 28.21 33.99
N VAL A 783 45.28 28.87 33.79
CA VAL A 783 45.00 29.72 32.63
C VAL A 783 44.30 30.99 33.12
N THR A 784 44.73 32.16 32.64
CA THR A 784 44.10 33.44 32.96
C THR A 784 43.16 33.86 31.86
N ILE A 785 41.88 34.03 32.19
CA ILE A 785 40.83 34.49 31.29
C ILE A 785 40.54 35.95 31.61
N LYS A 786 40.64 36.82 30.60
CA LYS A 786 40.23 38.23 30.66
C LYS A 786 39.04 38.42 29.75
N VAL A 787 38.01 39.08 30.24
CA VAL A 787 36.82 39.42 29.45
C VAL A 787 36.72 40.93 29.35
N PHE A 788 36.51 41.42 28.14
CA PHE A 788 36.35 42.83 27.82
C PHE A 788 34.97 43.05 27.20
N ALA A 789 34.35 44.18 27.50
CA ALA A 789 33.19 44.72 26.79
C ALA A 789 33.61 46.06 26.15
N ASP A 790 33.46 46.19 24.83
CA ASP A 790 33.91 47.36 24.04
C ASP A 790 35.33 47.83 24.41
N ASP A 791 36.25 46.86 24.43
CA ASP A 791 37.67 47.03 24.76
C ASP A 791 37.97 47.54 26.20
N LYS A 792 36.98 47.63 27.08
CA LYS A 792 37.17 47.83 28.53
C LYS A 792 37.20 46.48 29.25
N LEU A 793 38.21 46.26 30.08
CA LEU A 793 38.33 45.04 30.89
C LEU A 793 37.22 45.02 31.95
N ILE A 794 36.30 44.06 31.85
CA ILE A 794 35.18 43.90 32.79
C ILE A 794 35.50 42.89 33.90
N THR A 795 36.21 41.80 33.58
CA THR A 795 36.59 40.81 34.59
C THR A 795 37.83 40.03 34.17
N GLN A 796 38.58 39.55 35.16
CA GLN A 796 39.73 38.68 34.98
C GLN A 796 39.69 37.56 36.03
N LYS A 797 39.86 36.31 35.59
CA LYS A 797 39.87 35.14 36.48
C LYS A 797 40.94 34.16 36.06
N THR A 798 41.76 33.72 37.01
CA THR A 798 42.67 32.59 36.80
C THR A 798 41.95 31.30 37.18
N VAL A 799 41.86 30.38 36.23
CA VAL A 799 41.20 29.08 36.37
C VAL A 799 42.23 27.96 36.39
N ILE A 800 41.87 26.86 37.05
CA ILE A 800 42.63 25.61 37.12
C ILE A 800 41.88 24.52 36.33
N LYS A 801 42.54 23.39 36.08
CA LYS A 801 41.95 22.25 35.37
C LYS A 801 40.56 21.87 35.91
N GLY A 802 39.56 21.84 35.03
CA GLY A 802 38.16 21.55 35.38
C GLY A 802 37.18 22.61 34.88
N GLU A 803 35.95 22.57 35.40
CA GLU A 803 34.90 23.53 35.09
C GLU A 803 35.16 24.88 35.76
N PHE A 804 34.79 25.96 35.07
CA PHE A 804 34.80 27.31 35.62
C PHE A 804 33.52 28.06 35.26
N GLU A 805 33.22 29.06 36.08
CA GLU A 805 32.11 30.00 35.89
C GLU A 805 32.60 31.43 36.12
N ILE A 806 32.21 32.35 35.24
CA ILE A 806 32.46 33.79 35.34
C ILE A 806 31.10 34.50 35.26
N LYS A 807 30.80 35.35 36.24
CA LYS A 807 29.60 36.18 36.29
C LYS A 807 29.99 37.65 36.36
N HIS A 808 29.34 38.49 35.59
CA HIS A 808 29.54 39.93 35.63
C HIS A 808 28.28 40.69 35.24
N GLN A 809 28.07 41.86 35.84
CA GLN A 809 26.94 42.74 35.54
C GLN A 809 27.35 43.74 34.45
N LEU A 810 26.62 43.76 33.34
CA LEU A 810 26.78 44.65 32.21
C LEU A 810 25.67 45.72 32.22
N ASP A 811 25.92 46.79 31.46
CA ASP A 811 24.91 47.82 31.21
C ASP A 811 23.74 47.21 30.42
N THR A 812 22.52 47.55 30.83
CA THR A 812 21.27 46.95 30.31
C THR A 812 20.85 47.57 28.98
N ASN A 813 20.29 46.76 28.07
CA ASN A 813 19.77 47.19 26.76
C ASN A 813 20.81 47.84 25.82
N ASP A 814 22.06 47.39 25.84
CA ASP A 814 23.13 47.93 25.00
C ASP A 814 23.72 46.86 24.07
N ASP A 815 24.16 47.29 22.88
CA ASP A 815 24.85 46.44 21.90
C ASP A 815 26.36 46.63 22.05
N MET A 816 27.07 45.58 22.46
CA MET A 816 28.50 45.64 22.74
C MET A 816 29.27 44.45 22.15
N ILE A 817 30.59 44.63 21.99
CA ILE A 817 31.50 43.56 21.58
C ILE A 817 32.13 42.96 22.84
N LEU A 818 31.79 41.71 23.14
CA LEU A 818 32.52 40.92 24.11
C LEU A 818 33.78 40.34 23.47
N LYS A 819 34.92 40.56 24.13
CA LYS A 819 36.21 39.97 23.76
C LYS A 819 36.74 39.16 24.94
N ILE A 820 36.95 37.87 24.73
CA ILE A 820 37.56 36.95 25.69
C ILE A 820 39.00 36.73 25.27
N GLU A 821 39.95 37.08 26.13
CA GLU A 821 41.36 36.78 25.96
C GLU A 821 41.83 35.73 26.95
N VAL A 822 42.63 34.81 26.47
CA VAL A 822 43.22 33.72 27.24
C VAL A 822 44.73 33.79 27.09
N ASP A 823 45.45 33.81 28.20
CA ASP A 823 46.91 34.01 28.21
C ASP A 823 47.71 32.84 27.60
N LYS A 824 47.13 31.64 27.57
CA LYS A 824 47.76 30.41 27.08
C LYS A 824 46.90 29.73 26.03
N GLY A 825 47.55 29.26 24.97
CA GLY A 825 46.95 28.46 23.91
C GLY A 825 47.93 27.39 23.43
N PHE A 826 47.42 26.31 22.87
CA PHE A 826 48.19 25.17 22.36
C PHE A 826 47.65 24.75 20.99
N ILE A 827 48.48 24.09 20.20
CA ILE A 827 48.06 23.46 18.95
C ILE A 827 48.00 21.95 19.20
N PRO A 828 46.86 21.28 19.00
CA PRO A 828 46.74 19.84 19.23
C PRO A 828 47.68 19.08 18.28
N LYS A 829 48.71 18.42 18.81
CA LYS A 829 49.56 17.50 18.02
C LYS A 829 49.43 16.10 18.59
N GLU A 830 48.54 15.29 18.00
CA GLU A 830 48.56 13.84 18.17
C GLU A 830 48.92 13.14 16.85
N LYS A 831 49.64 12.03 16.97
CA LYS A 831 50.05 11.20 15.84
C LYS A 831 48.82 10.50 15.24
N GLY A 832 48.43 10.84 14.01
CA GLY A 832 47.39 10.12 13.25
C GLY A 832 46.08 10.86 13.00
N MET A 833 45.93 12.09 13.50
CA MET A 833 44.92 13.04 13.02
C MET A 833 45.59 14.09 12.13
N GLY A 834 44.88 14.63 11.13
CA GLY A 834 45.43 15.56 10.13
C GLY A 834 46.07 16.82 10.73
N GLU A 835 46.71 17.64 9.90
CA GLU A 835 47.39 18.88 10.33
C GLU A 835 46.40 19.92 10.90
N ASP A 836 45.98 19.76 12.16
CA ASP A 836 45.23 20.78 12.87
C ASP A 836 46.18 21.92 13.26
N ILE A 837 46.06 23.03 12.55
CA ILE A 837 46.86 24.24 12.74
C ILE A 837 46.18 25.26 13.68
N ARG A 838 45.03 24.91 14.28
CA ARG A 838 44.28 25.83 15.15
C ARG A 838 44.98 25.96 16.51
N GLU A 839 45.16 27.20 16.96
CA GLU A 839 45.61 27.51 18.32
C GLU A 839 44.39 27.55 19.26
N LEU A 840 44.20 26.49 20.06
CA LEU A 840 43.09 26.31 20.99
C LEU A 840 43.49 26.71 22.42
N SER A 841 42.54 27.09 23.26
CA SER A 841 42.82 27.48 24.65
C SER A 841 41.89 26.80 25.65
N ILE A 842 40.62 27.17 25.67
CA ILE A 842 39.59 26.63 26.59
C ILE A 842 38.31 26.31 25.82
N MET A 843 37.44 25.52 26.45
CA MET A 843 36.10 25.23 25.94
C MET A 843 35.06 26.07 26.67
N ILE A 844 34.08 26.60 25.95
CA ILE A 844 32.91 27.29 26.49
C ILE A 844 31.68 26.41 26.30
N ASN A 845 31.02 26.08 27.41
CA ASN A 845 29.84 25.21 27.47
C ASN A 845 28.56 26.05 27.33
N SER A 846 28.54 27.21 27.99
CA SER A 846 27.44 28.17 27.88
C SER A 846 27.97 29.60 27.99
N LEU A 847 27.52 30.44 27.07
CA LEU A 847 27.64 31.89 27.15
C LEU A 847 26.20 32.39 27.14
N THR A 848 25.75 32.96 28.25
CA THR A 848 24.35 33.40 28.43
C THR A 848 24.32 34.80 28.98
N ILE A 849 23.34 35.57 28.51
CA ILE A 849 23.15 36.97 28.88
C ILE A 849 21.66 37.12 29.14
N SER A 850 21.28 37.63 30.31
CA SER A 850 19.87 37.82 30.69
C SER A 850 19.55 39.28 30.92
#